data_AF-A0A5N5NHR3-F1
#
_entry.id   AF-A0A5N5NHR3-F1
#
_cell.length_a   1.000
_cell.length_b   1.000
_cell.length_c   1.000
_cell.angle_alpha   90.00
_cell.angle_beta   90.00
_cell.angle_gamma   90.00
#
_symmetry.space_group_name_H-M   'P 1'
#
loop_
_entity.id
_entity.type
_entity.pdbx_description
1 polymer ?
#
loop_
_entity_poly.entity_id
_entity_poly.type
_entity_poly.pdbx_seq_one_letter_code
_entity_poly.pdbx_strand_id
1 'polypeptide(L)'
;MGSRDDIDPFVDPSVNDSTFDEGSAPGEDAVEHYRKFINYPVPLKGPDVPYNNERKSTPGLRNWKIKPSAYVMESFDFIRAKVWRDAGFGSLRDIRKEIEDYEPWYEPTVIPRQGRQGSHNGKGTGKEQDVSLPPPRPGNNGVATPGHYTIAAYRQQYLSGALTPTHVVKAILQLIRKESSGALNPHSLAFFQSREDLALKAAEESTLRYEEGRSLGPLDGIPTAVKDEYDIEGYSTSLGSANDYTGKIKEDGTITTWTVRKLQEAGAIIIGKTSMHEFGLDTPGNNPIWGTPLNPFNRNYYTGGSSSGTGYAVSAGLIPIGLGSDGGGSIRIPSSMCGVFGLKPTHERVSSKPGQNHSLTCAVLGPIAGDVRSLLTVFETIAAPHPTSPFPPFRLTGDEQLKPKVLGIPQAWFNAATPAIQKLCRSMIDRLVKLRGYEIIDIEIPYLTHGQTAHAMTVLTDAATLLPETDGLTAANRIMISLGRVTRAEDYTLAQKIRRVIARHLAWLWQKHPGMLIVTPTTACEGWPIIGGAAELANGVNDGDQTIKSMEYVWLANFLGLPSMSVPAGFVGPWGSESEGKIVESHQVDEVKGIPIGLMATGEWCAEEALFRWGLDCEEVAADQLARPPIWEDVLARANHIKHSEYGQPGLVNSF
;
A
#
# COMPACT_ATOMS: atom_id res chain seq x y z
N MET A 1 41.59 41.53 3.67
CA MET A 1 40.79 42.35 2.74
C MET A 1 41.05 41.80 1.35
N GLY A 2 40.16 41.19 0.58
CA GLY A 2 38.76 40.80 0.71
C GLY A 2 38.51 39.70 -0.35
N SER A 3 37.47 38.90 -0.14
CA SER A 3 37.10 37.71 -0.93
C SER A 3 36.73 38.05 -2.38
N ARG A 4 37.00 37.11 -3.29
CA ARG A 4 36.31 36.97 -4.57
C ARG A 4 35.18 35.96 -4.36
N ASP A 5 33.94 36.42 -4.48
CA ASP A 5 32.78 35.55 -4.61
C ASP A 5 32.38 35.50 -6.09
N ASP A 6 32.29 34.28 -6.60
CA ASP A 6 31.77 33.94 -7.92
C ASP A 6 30.23 34.07 -7.93
N ILE A 7 29.71 34.66 -9.00
CA ILE A 7 28.28 34.85 -9.28
C ILE A 7 27.74 33.59 -9.97
N ASP A 8 26.66 33.02 -9.42
CA ASP A 8 25.87 31.94 -10.02
C ASP A 8 24.92 32.50 -11.11
N PRO A 9 24.98 32.04 -12.37
CA PRO A 9 24.22 32.63 -13.47
C PRO A 9 22.93 31.84 -13.76
N PHE A 10 21.94 31.87 -12.87
CA PHE A 10 20.57 31.43 -13.17
C PHE A 10 19.52 32.24 -12.40
N VAL A 11 19.45 33.55 -12.69
CA VAL A 11 18.26 34.37 -12.38
C VAL A 11 18.02 35.28 -13.58
N ASP A 12 16.96 34.99 -14.33
CA ASP A 12 16.44 35.88 -15.38
C ASP A 12 15.71 37.06 -14.72
N PRO A 13 16.11 38.32 -14.94
CA PRO A 13 15.51 39.49 -14.30
C PRO A 13 14.28 40.05 -15.04
N SER A 14 13.59 39.29 -15.90
CA SER A 14 12.52 39.82 -16.76
C SER A 14 11.12 39.19 -16.57
N VAL A 15 10.65 39.06 -15.32
CA VAL A 15 9.21 38.88 -15.06
C VAL A 15 8.60 40.23 -14.69
N ASN A 16 7.77 40.75 -15.61
CA ASN A 16 7.09 42.02 -15.50
C ASN A 16 5.97 41.94 -14.45
N ASP A 17 6.04 42.86 -13.49
CA ASP A 17 5.19 42.96 -12.31
C ASP A 17 3.98 43.86 -12.61
N SER A 18 2.89 43.30 -13.13
CA SER A 18 1.58 43.99 -13.13
C SER A 18 0.43 43.06 -13.55
N THR A 19 -0.01 42.18 -12.64
CA THR A 19 -1.42 41.79 -12.39
C THR A 19 -1.42 40.65 -11.37
N PHE A 20 -1.04 40.96 -10.13
CA PHE A 20 -1.38 40.11 -8.98
C PHE A 20 -2.26 40.94 -8.06
N ASP A 21 -3.45 40.42 -7.80
CA ASP A 21 -4.36 40.92 -6.78
C ASP A 21 -3.63 40.87 -5.42
N GLU A 22 -3.53 41.99 -4.71
CA GLU A 22 -2.79 42.17 -3.44
C GLU A 22 -3.48 41.47 -2.23
N GLY A 23 -4.02 40.27 -2.45
CA GLY A 23 -4.59 39.41 -1.42
C GLY A 23 -3.69 38.21 -1.16
N SER A 24 -2.96 38.23 -0.04
CA SER A 24 -2.19 37.12 0.58
C SER A 24 -0.77 36.83 0.03
N ALA A 25 0.17 37.73 0.33
CA ALA A 25 1.56 37.29 0.50
C ALA A 25 1.61 36.24 1.65
N PRO A 26 2.26 35.07 1.47
CA PRO A 26 2.37 34.07 2.52
C PRO A 26 3.17 34.65 3.70
N GLY A 27 2.68 34.46 4.94
CA GLY A 27 3.42 34.84 6.14
C GLY A 27 4.80 34.16 6.20
N GLU A 28 5.77 34.77 6.89
CA GLU A 28 7.17 34.32 6.94
C GLU A 28 7.31 32.84 7.33
N ASP A 29 6.54 32.37 8.33
CA ASP A 29 6.52 30.96 8.77
C ASP A 29 6.10 29.98 7.67
N ALA A 30 5.20 30.44 6.79
CA ALA A 30 4.65 29.65 5.71
C ALA A 30 5.65 29.50 4.55
N VAL A 31 6.46 30.54 4.32
CA VAL A 31 7.61 30.52 3.41
C VAL A 31 8.72 29.62 3.94
N GLU A 32 8.89 29.54 5.26
CA GLU A 32 9.88 28.69 5.90
C GLU A 32 9.55 27.18 5.82
N HIS A 33 8.27 26.80 5.88
CA HIS A 33 7.84 25.39 5.85
C HIS A 33 8.22 24.66 4.56
N TYR A 34 7.83 25.16 3.38
CA TYR A 34 8.15 24.46 2.13
C TYR A 34 9.62 24.60 1.71
N ARG A 35 10.36 25.59 2.24
CA ARG A 35 11.82 25.68 2.09
C ARG A 35 12.56 24.49 2.70
N LYS A 36 11.90 23.69 3.56
CA LYS A 36 12.41 22.41 4.10
C LYS A 36 12.38 21.28 3.08
N PHE A 37 11.84 21.49 1.88
CA PHE A 37 11.70 20.45 0.87
C PHE A 37 12.31 20.87 -0.47
N ILE A 38 12.69 19.88 -1.26
CA ILE A 38 13.02 19.99 -2.69
C ILE A 38 11.79 19.55 -3.46
N ASN A 39 11.45 20.27 -4.53
CA ASN A 39 10.30 20.01 -5.43
C ASN A 39 8.91 20.13 -4.79
N TYR A 40 8.80 20.72 -3.60
CA TYR A 40 7.50 20.97 -2.97
C TYR A 40 6.64 21.89 -3.85
N PRO A 41 5.36 21.56 -4.10
CA PRO A 41 4.50 22.37 -4.95
C PRO A 41 4.21 23.72 -4.29
N VAL A 42 4.38 24.82 -5.03
CA VAL A 42 4.08 26.16 -4.53
C VAL A 42 2.61 26.25 -4.10
N PRO A 43 2.32 26.51 -2.80
CA PRO A 43 0.95 26.60 -2.30
C PRO A 43 0.12 27.58 -3.12
N LEU A 44 -1.03 27.13 -3.62
CA LEU A 44 -2.02 27.98 -4.29
C LEU A 44 -3.39 27.32 -4.18
N LYS A 45 -4.38 28.05 -3.67
CA LYS A 45 -5.77 27.58 -3.65
C LYS A 45 -6.24 27.37 -5.09
N GLY A 46 -6.52 26.11 -5.45
CA GLY A 46 -7.21 25.78 -6.70
C GLY A 46 -8.66 26.34 -6.75
N PRO A 47 -9.31 26.29 -7.92
CA PRO A 47 -10.67 26.80 -8.10
C PRO A 47 -11.69 26.02 -7.25
N ASP A 48 -12.79 26.67 -6.90
CA ASP A 48 -13.88 26.05 -6.14
C ASP A 48 -14.74 25.18 -7.08
N VAL A 49 -14.35 23.90 -7.22
CA VAL A 49 -15.01 22.91 -8.09
C VAL A 49 -15.70 21.85 -7.23
N PRO A 50 -17.05 21.82 -7.17
CA PRO A 50 -17.77 20.82 -6.40
C PRO A 50 -17.46 19.40 -6.88
N TYR A 51 -17.43 18.45 -5.93
CA TYR A 51 -17.31 17.04 -6.26
C TYR A 51 -18.56 16.56 -7.01
N ASN A 52 -18.34 16.00 -8.21
CA ASN A 52 -19.38 15.37 -9.02
C ASN A 52 -18.84 14.06 -9.63
N ASN A 53 -19.57 12.96 -9.47
CA ASN A 53 -19.19 11.64 -9.98
C ASN A 53 -20.28 11.04 -10.88
N GLU A 54 -20.73 11.82 -11.87
CA GLU A 54 -21.62 11.36 -12.94
C GLU A 54 -20.83 10.59 -14.02
N ARG A 55 -20.43 9.35 -13.70
CA ARG A 55 -19.80 8.45 -14.68
C ARG A 55 -20.85 7.58 -15.38
N LYS A 56 -20.66 7.36 -16.68
CA LYS A 56 -21.44 6.38 -17.43
C LYS A 56 -21.03 4.97 -16.98
N SER A 57 -21.98 4.23 -16.44
CA SER A 57 -21.75 2.83 -16.05
C SER A 57 -21.46 1.97 -17.28
N THR A 58 -20.43 1.14 -17.19
CA THR A 58 -20.08 0.16 -18.21
C THR A 58 -20.15 -1.24 -17.61
N PRO A 59 -21.00 -2.15 -18.13
CA PRO A 59 -21.09 -3.50 -17.58
C PRO A 59 -19.74 -4.22 -17.63
N GLY A 60 -19.31 -4.79 -16.51
CA GLY A 60 -18.05 -5.53 -16.45
C GLY A 60 -18.06 -6.81 -17.31
N LEU A 61 -16.92 -7.06 -17.95
CA LEU A 61 -16.65 -8.24 -18.76
C LEU A 61 -16.17 -9.40 -17.89
N ARG A 62 -16.81 -10.56 -18.02
CA ARG A 62 -16.57 -11.76 -17.21
C ARG A 62 -16.57 -13.03 -18.05
N ASN A 63 -16.02 -14.09 -17.47
CA ASN A 63 -16.07 -15.45 -18.01
C ASN A 63 -15.48 -15.50 -19.44
N TRP A 64 -16.07 -16.31 -20.32
CA TRP A 64 -15.57 -16.52 -21.68
C TRP A 64 -15.56 -15.25 -22.56
N LYS A 65 -16.36 -14.22 -22.22
CA LYS A 65 -16.47 -12.98 -23.02
C LYS A 65 -15.20 -12.14 -23.00
N ILE A 66 -14.36 -12.27 -21.98
CA ILE A 66 -13.18 -11.41 -21.82
C ILE A 66 -12.12 -11.63 -22.91
N LYS A 67 -11.93 -12.88 -23.34
CA LYS A 67 -10.95 -13.26 -24.38
C LYS A 67 -11.26 -12.65 -25.75
N PRO A 68 -12.46 -12.81 -26.34
CA PRO A 68 -12.79 -12.16 -27.61
C PRO A 68 -12.79 -10.62 -27.48
N SER A 69 -13.21 -10.05 -26.35
CA SER A 69 -13.13 -8.61 -26.13
C SER A 69 -11.69 -8.09 -26.18
N ALA A 70 -10.74 -8.79 -25.55
CA ALA A 70 -9.32 -8.44 -25.60
C ALA A 70 -8.78 -8.48 -27.04
N TYR A 71 -9.10 -9.54 -27.79
CA TYR A 71 -8.70 -9.66 -29.20
C TYR A 71 -9.24 -8.51 -30.06
N VAL A 72 -10.52 -8.15 -29.88
CA VAL A 72 -11.15 -7.03 -30.60
C VAL A 72 -10.50 -5.69 -30.21
N MET A 73 -10.22 -5.47 -28.92
CA MET A 73 -9.57 -4.25 -28.44
C MET A 73 -8.16 -4.06 -29.01
N GLU A 74 -7.38 -5.14 -29.15
CA GLU A 74 -6.03 -5.07 -29.72
C GLU A 74 -6.03 -4.97 -31.26
N SER A 75 -6.99 -5.60 -31.93
CA SER A 75 -7.00 -5.68 -33.39
C SER A 75 -7.57 -4.43 -34.07
N PHE A 76 -8.44 -3.67 -33.39
CA PHE A 76 -9.20 -2.59 -34.01
C PHE A 76 -9.04 -1.25 -33.28
N ASP A 77 -8.17 -0.39 -33.82
CA ASP A 77 -7.86 0.93 -33.27
C ASP A 77 -9.08 1.81 -33.01
N PHE A 78 -10.06 1.82 -33.93
CA PHE A 78 -11.26 2.65 -33.79
C PHE A 78 -12.16 2.20 -32.63
N ILE A 79 -12.20 0.89 -32.32
CA ILE A 79 -12.95 0.35 -31.19
C ILE A 79 -12.24 0.76 -29.91
N ARG A 80 -10.94 0.53 -29.84
CA ARG A 80 -10.09 0.91 -28.70
C ARG A 80 -10.21 2.40 -28.38
N ALA A 81 -10.12 3.26 -29.38
CA ALA A 81 -10.30 4.71 -29.21
C ALA A 81 -11.72 5.09 -28.78
N LYS A 82 -12.75 4.36 -29.24
CA LYS A 82 -14.12 4.57 -28.77
C LYS A 82 -14.28 4.19 -27.30
N VAL A 83 -13.81 3.01 -26.89
CA VAL A 83 -13.88 2.55 -25.50
C VAL A 83 -13.12 3.50 -24.57
N TRP A 84 -11.94 3.96 -24.97
CA TRP A 84 -11.17 4.97 -24.23
C TRP A 84 -11.97 6.26 -24.00
N ARG A 85 -12.66 6.77 -25.04
CA ARG A 85 -13.53 7.96 -24.90
C ARG A 85 -14.74 7.70 -24.02
N ASP A 86 -15.40 6.56 -24.21
CA ASP A 86 -16.61 6.18 -23.47
C ASP A 86 -16.30 5.94 -21.97
N ALA A 87 -15.09 5.48 -21.64
CA ALA A 87 -14.56 5.37 -20.29
C ALA A 87 -14.22 6.74 -19.64
N GLY A 88 -14.40 7.85 -20.38
CA GLY A 88 -14.25 9.20 -19.85
C GLY A 88 -12.82 9.75 -19.88
N PHE A 89 -11.85 9.05 -20.47
CA PHE A 89 -10.46 9.55 -20.53
C PHE A 89 -10.29 10.85 -21.32
N GLY A 90 -11.27 11.22 -22.16
CA GLY A 90 -11.29 12.51 -22.86
C GLY A 90 -11.74 13.70 -22.00
N SER A 91 -12.20 13.49 -20.77
CA SER A 91 -12.85 14.54 -19.95
C SER A 91 -11.94 15.70 -19.59
N LEU A 92 -10.61 15.48 -19.55
CA LEU A 92 -9.66 16.55 -19.25
C LEU A 92 -9.65 17.68 -20.30
N ARG A 93 -10.17 17.41 -21.50
CA ARG A 93 -10.30 18.43 -22.56
C ARG A 93 -11.40 19.44 -22.25
N ASP A 94 -12.41 19.04 -21.48
CA ASP A 94 -13.56 19.88 -21.14
C ASP A 94 -13.14 21.04 -20.21
N ILE A 95 -12.17 20.78 -19.33
CA ILE A 95 -11.62 21.76 -18.37
C ILE A 95 -10.31 22.40 -18.86
N ARG A 96 -9.96 22.26 -20.14
CA ARG A 96 -8.66 22.72 -20.68
C ARG A 96 -8.35 24.18 -20.34
N LYS A 97 -9.33 25.08 -20.53
CA LYS A 97 -9.17 26.51 -20.28
C LYS A 97 -8.93 26.84 -18.81
N GLU A 98 -9.41 26.00 -17.90
CA GLU A 98 -9.27 26.21 -16.46
C GLU A 98 -7.87 25.81 -15.96
N ILE A 99 -7.15 24.98 -16.72
CA ILE A 99 -5.84 24.44 -16.35
C ILE A 99 -4.72 24.82 -17.32
N GLU A 100 -4.99 25.60 -18.37
CA GLU A 100 -4.02 25.85 -19.44
C GLU A 100 -2.76 26.60 -18.97
N ASP A 101 -2.91 27.48 -17.99
CA ASP A 101 -1.81 28.26 -17.41
C ASP A 101 -0.98 27.49 -16.38
N TYR A 102 -1.39 26.27 -16.02
CA TYR A 102 -0.59 25.42 -15.14
C TYR A 102 0.47 24.67 -15.94
N GLU A 103 1.71 24.70 -15.46
CA GLU A 103 2.77 23.83 -15.97
C GLU A 103 2.51 22.37 -15.55
N PRO A 104 2.75 21.40 -16.45
CA PRO A 104 2.61 19.98 -16.11
C PRO A 104 3.61 19.57 -15.02
N TRP A 105 3.17 18.71 -14.09
CA TRP A 105 4.02 18.14 -13.05
C TRP A 105 4.20 16.64 -13.27
N TYR A 106 5.32 16.22 -13.86
CA TYR A 106 5.55 14.82 -14.23
C TYR A 106 6.09 13.96 -13.07
N GLU A 107 6.88 14.56 -12.18
CA GLU A 107 7.57 13.84 -11.10
C GLU A 107 7.04 14.31 -9.73
N PRO A 108 6.24 13.48 -9.02
CA PRO A 108 5.63 13.87 -7.75
C PRO A 108 6.56 13.71 -6.53
N THR A 109 7.83 13.37 -6.74
CA THR A 109 8.81 13.24 -5.65
C THR A 109 9.09 14.58 -4.97
N VAL A 110 8.77 14.65 -3.68
CA VAL A 110 9.12 15.75 -2.77
C VAL A 110 10.06 15.21 -1.70
N ILE A 111 11.24 15.82 -1.59
CA ILE A 111 12.34 15.32 -0.75
C ILE A 111 12.57 16.31 0.39
N PRO A 112 12.75 15.88 1.65
CA PRO A 112 13.13 16.78 2.71
C PRO A 112 14.58 17.25 2.47
N ARG A 113 14.80 18.56 2.43
CA ARG A 113 16.14 19.14 2.48
C ARG A 113 16.77 18.72 3.80
N GLN A 114 17.95 18.12 3.74
CA GLN A 114 18.76 17.96 4.93
C GLN A 114 18.96 19.36 5.52
N GLY A 115 18.53 19.56 6.75
CA GLY A 115 18.95 20.75 7.48
C GLY A 115 20.47 20.84 7.44
N ARG A 116 21.04 22.04 7.45
CA ARG A 116 22.40 22.25 7.96
C ARG A 116 22.40 21.76 9.42
N GLN A 117 22.40 20.45 9.65
CA GLN A 117 22.97 19.93 10.88
C GLN A 117 24.43 20.32 10.78
N GLY A 118 24.86 21.22 11.68
CA GLY A 118 26.24 21.66 11.74
C GLY A 118 27.16 20.45 11.65
N SER A 119 28.25 20.62 10.91
CA SER A 119 29.37 19.70 10.91
C SER A 119 29.71 19.30 12.36
N HIS A 120 29.17 18.18 12.82
CA HIS A 120 29.78 17.40 13.86
C HIS A 120 30.68 16.39 13.16
N ASN A 121 31.78 16.91 12.61
CA ASN A 121 33.04 16.19 12.59
C ASN A 121 33.45 15.95 14.05
N GLY A 122 32.89 14.90 14.63
CA GLY A 122 33.24 14.44 15.97
C GLY A 122 33.12 12.93 15.99
N LYS A 123 34.26 12.25 16.12
CA LYS A 123 34.31 10.88 16.63
C LYS A 123 33.68 10.90 18.03
N GLY A 124 32.37 10.72 18.10
CA GLY A 124 31.58 10.82 19.32
C GLY A 124 30.88 9.50 19.58
N THR A 125 31.29 8.82 20.65
CA THR A 125 30.65 7.64 21.25
C THR A 125 29.30 8.00 21.90
N GLY A 126 28.41 8.65 21.16
CA GLY A 126 27.07 8.99 21.60
C GLY A 126 26.16 7.77 21.42
N LYS A 127 25.68 7.20 22.53
CA LYS A 127 24.62 6.19 22.51
C LYS A 127 23.45 6.73 21.69
N GLU A 128 23.10 6.04 20.61
CA GLU A 128 21.82 6.21 19.90
C GLU A 128 20.71 6.20 20.96
N GLN A 129 20.00 7.31 21.12
CA GLN A 129 18.82 7.32 21.96
C GLN A 129 17.73 6.53 21.22
N ASP A 130 17.36 5.40 21.80
CA ASP A 130 16.28 4.53 21.34
C ASP A 130 14.95 5.26 21.55
N VAL A 131 14.55 6.06 20.56
CA VAL A 131 13.23 6.69 20.52
C VAL A 131 12.23 5.62 20.10
N SER A 132 11.83 4.81 21.07
CA SER A 132 10.78 3.81 20.87
C SER A 132 9.40 4.44 21.00
N LEU A 133 8.42 3.89 20.28
CA LEU A 133 7.02 4.21 20.50
C LEU A 133 6.65 3.96 21.97
N PRO A 134 5.71 4.73 22.55
CA PRO A 134 5.23 4.47 23.89
C PRO A 134 4.76 3.01 24.04
N PRO A 135 5.10 2.35 25.17
CA PRO A 135 4.75 0.96 25.39
C PRO A 135 3.23 0.77 25.33
N PRO A 136 2.73 -0.42 24.91
CA PRO A 136 1.31 -0.72 24.98
C PRO A 136 0.79 -0.49 26.41
N ARG A 137 -0.44 0.05 26.54
CA ARG A 137 -1.05 0.24 27.87
C ARG A 137 -1.21 -1.13 28.59
N PRO A 138 -1.05 -1.18 29.93
CA PRO A 138 -1.15 -2.42 30.69
C PRO A 138 -2.48 -3.16 30.43
N GLY A 139 -2.40 -4.43 30.01
CA GLY A 139 -3.55 -5.25 29.57
C GLY A 139 -3.37 -5.84 28.16
N ASN A 140 -2.48 -5.26 27.35
CA ASN A 140 -2.09 -5.74 26.01
C ASN A 140 -0.83 -6.64 26.10
N ASN A 141 -0.99 -7.88 26.54
CA ASN A 141 0.11 -8.85 26.76
C ASN A 141 0.69 -9.39 25.43
N GLY A 142 1.34 -8.55 24.62
CA GLY A 142 2.05 -8.97 23.40
C GLY A 142 1.16 -9.31 22.19
N VAL A 143 -0.15 -9.31 22.37
CA VAL A 143 -1.16 -9.30 21.31
C VAL A 143 -1.61 -7.85 21.16
N ALA A 144 -1.33 -7.20 20.03
CA ALA A 144 -1.96 -5.91 19.70
C ALA A 144 -2.97 -6.17 18.59
N THR A 145 -4.21 -5.72 18.81
CA THR A 145 -5.42 -6.08 18.07
C THR A 145 -5.92 -7.50 18.38
N PRO A 146 -7.22 -7.78 18.64
CA PRO A 146 -7.69 -9.16 18.85
C PRO A 146 -7.54 -9.96 17.55
N GLY A 147 -6.36 -10.54 17.32
CA GLY A 147 -6.10 -11.15 16.03
C GLY A 147 -4.71 -11.73 15.83
N HIS A 148 -3.73 -10.87 15.61
CA HIS A 148 -2.47 -11.26 14.98
C HIS A 148 -1.32 -11.28 15.96
N TYR A 149 -0.36 -12.17 15.70
CA TYR A 149 0.91 -12.15 16.43
C TYR A 149 1.77 -11.00 15.92
N THR A 150 2.20 -10.15 16.85
CA THR A 150 3.10 -9.03 16.57
C THR A 150 4.54 -9.54 16.38
N ILE A 151 5.41 -8.75 15.75
CA ILE A 151 6.86 -9.02 15.71
C ILE A 151 7.41 -9.25 17.13
N ALA A 152 6.96 -8.44 18.10
CA ALA A 152 7.38 -8.57 19.49
C ALA A 152 6.97 -9.93 20.11
N ALA A 153 5.79 -10.47 19.76
CA ALA A 153 5.34 -11.77 20.22
C ALA A 153 6.23 -12.91 19.72
N TYR A 154 6.53 -12.94 18.41
CA TYR A 154 7.47 -13.92 17.84
C TYR A 154 8.85 -13.82 18.52
N ARG A 155 9.38 -12.60 18.62
CA ARG A 155 10.68 -12.36 19.23
C ARG A 155 10.74 -12.79 20.70
N GLN A 156 9.66 -12.60 21.47
CA GLN A 156 9.60 -13.06 22.86
C GLN A 156 9.70 -14.60 22.95
N GLN A 157 9.06 -15.32 22.03
CA GLN A 157 9.16 -16.79 21.99
C GLN A 157 10.59 -17.25 21.66
N TYR A 158 11.28 -16.52 20.76
CA TYR A 158 12.66 -16.85 20.37
C TYR A 158 13.67 -16.54 21.48
N LEU A 159 13.56 -15.37 22.11
CA LEU A 159 14.44 -14.98 23.21
C LEU A 159 14.31 -15.87 24.44
N SER A 160 13.11 -16.39 24.72
CA SER A 160 12.89 -17.32 25.84
C SER A 160 13.31 -18.76 25.52
N GLY A 161 13.61 -19.09 24.26
CA GLY A 161 13.83 -20.46 23.80
C GLY A 161 12.55 -21.32 23.80
N ALA A 162 11.38 -20.73 24.06
CA ALA A 162 10.10 -21.41 24.01
C ALA A 162 9.82 -21.96 22.60
N LEU A 163 10.14 -21.18 21.57
CA LEU A 163 10.17 -21.60 20.17
C LEU A 163 11.47 -21.13 19.52
N THR A 164 11.76 -21.65 18.34
CA THR A 164 12.85 -21.14 17.49
C THR A 164 12.30 -20.71 16.12
N PRO A 165 12.99 -19.83 15.39
CA PRO A 165 12.63 -19.48 14.01
C PRO A 165 12.44 -20.71 13.12
N THR A 166 13.26 -21.76 13.27
CA THR A 166 13.13 -23.01 12.50
C THR A 166 11.79 -23.72 12.75
N HIS A 167 11.33 -23.82 14.00
CA HIS A 167 10.02 -24.44 14.31
C HIS A 167 8.88 -23.67 13.65
N VAL A 168 8.93 -22.33 13.71
CA VAL A 168 7.93 -21.45 13.12
C VAL A 168 7.90 -21.58 11.59
N VAL A 169 9.05 -21.54 10.92
CA VAL A 169 9.12 -21.67 9.47
C VAL A 169 8.65 -23.05 9.00
N LYS A 170 9.01 -24.14 9.71
CA LYS A 170 8.46 -25.48 9.42
C LYS A 170 6.94 -25.51 9.51
N ALA A 171 6.35 -24.88 10.52
CA ALA A 171 4.90 -24.80 10.68
C ALA A 171 4.23 -24.06 9.51
N ILE A 172 4.81 -22.95 9.08
CA ILE A 172 4.27 -22.16 7.96
C ILE A 172 4.39 -22.92 6.63
N LEU A 173 5.55 -23.56 6.36
CA LEU A 173 5.77 -24.29 5.11
C LEU A 173 4.76 -25.44 4.92
N GLN A 174 4.34 -26.11 6.00
CA GLN A 174 3.27 -27.13 5.94
C GLN A 174 1.92 -26.56 5.46
N LEU A 175 1.64 -25.28 5.71
CA LEU A 175 0.38 -24.63 5.35
C LEU A 175 0.37 -24.07 3.92
N ILE A 176 1.54 -23.68 3.39
CA ILE A 176 1.64 -22.91 2.14
C ILE A 176 2.18 -23.71 0.95
N ARG A 177 2.86 -24.84 1.18
CA ARG A 177 3.43 -25.65 0.10
C ARG A 177 2.36 -26.21 -0.83
N LYS A 178 2.70 -26.42 -2.10
CA LYS A 178 1.87 -27.19 -3.02
C LYS A 178 2.24 -28.67 -2.86
N GLU A 179 1.28 -29.54 -2.53
CA GLU A 179 1.56 -30.96 -2.38
C GLU A 179 1.90 -31.59 -3.74
N SER A 180 2.87 -32.50 -3.78
CA SER A 180 3.27 -33.22 -5.00
C SER A 180 2.14 -34.09 -5.58
N SER A 181 1.13 -34.41 -4.77
CA SER A 181 -0.08 -35.14 -5.15
C SER A 181 -1.06 -34.32 -6.00
N GLY A 182 -0.81 -33.02 -6.20
CA GLY A 182 -1.71 -32.09 -6.87
C GLY A 182 -2.81 -31.52 -5.97
N ALA A 183 -2.89 -31.95 -4.70
CA ALA A 183 -3.77 -31.32 -3.73
C ALA A 183 -3.21 -29.95 -3.32
N LEU A 184 -4.03 -28.90 -3.42
CA LEU A 184 -3.66 -27.57 -2.95
C LEU A 184 -3.87 -27.49 -1.44
N ASN A 185 -2.82 -27.16 -0.68
CA ASN A 185 -3.01 -26.73 0.69
C ASN A 185 -3.88 -25.45 0.72
N PRO A 186 -4.70 -25.24 1.76
CA PRO A 186 -5.71 -24.17 1.78
C PRO A 186 -5.16 -22.77 1.51
N HIS A 187 -3.89 -22.53 1.87
CA HIS A 187 -3.23 -21.23 1.75
C HIS A 187 -2.24 -21.13 0.57
N SER A 188 -2.03 -22.22 -0.18
CA SER A 188 -1.01 -22.27 -1.23
C SER A 188 -1.23 -21.25 -2.37
N LEU A 189 -2.48 -20.87 -2.65
CA LEU A 189 -2.80 -19.85 -3.66
C LEU A 189 -2.36 -18.43 -3.28
N ALA A 190 -2.03 -18.18 -2.01
CA ALA A 190 -1.46 -16.91 -1.58
C ALA A 190 0.00 -16.73 -1.99
N PHE A 191 0.67 -17.80 -2.44
CA PHE A 191 2.08 -17.80 -2.80
C PHE A 191 2.27 -18.36 -4.21
N PHE A 192 2.98 -17.62 -5.06
CA PHE A 192 3.42 -18.16 -6.34
C PHE A 192 4.60 -19.10 -6.16
N GLN A 193 5.49 -18.77 -5.24
CA GLN A 193 6.71 -19.51 -4.96
C GLN A 193 6.99 -19.59 -3.46
N SER A 194 7.27 -20.79 -2.98
CA SER A 194 7.84 -21.06 -1.65
C SER A 194 9.15 -21.82 -1.85
N ARG A 195 10.30 -21.15 -1.66
CA ARG A 195 11.63 -21.79 -1.73
C ARG A 195 11.98 -22.33 -0.35
N GLU A 196 11.48 -23.54 -0.08
CA GLU A 196 11.61 -24.20 1.23
C GLU A 196 13.06 -24.32 1.68
N ASP A 197 13.96 -24.64 0.75
CA ASP A 197 15.40 -24.75 0.99
C ASP A 197 16.01 -23.45 1.50
N LEU A 198 15.68 -22.32 0.85
CA LEU A 198 16.19 -21.00 1.21
C LEU A 198 15.58 -20.53 2.54
N ALA A 199 14.27 -20.73 2.72
CA ALA A 199 13.56 -20.33 3.92
C ALA A 199 14.03 -21.10 5.16
N LEU A 200 14.20 -22.42 5.07
CA LEU A 200 14.69 -23.26 6.17
C LEU A 200 16.14 -22.93 6.53
N LYS A 201 17.00 -22.73 5.53
CA LYS A 201 18.40 -22.33 5.78
C LYS A 201 18.46 -21.00 6.55
N ALA A 202 17.72 -19.99 6.12
CA ALA A 202 17.67 -18.70 6.82
C ALA A 202 17.10 -18.85 8.25
N ALA A 203 16.15 -19.75 8.44
CA ALA A 203 15.57 -20.05 9.76
C ALA A 203 16.57 -20.74 10.69
N GLU A 204 17.36 -21.70 10.19
CA GLU A 204 18.42 -22.37 10.93
C GLU A 204 19.53 -21.39 11.33
N GLU A 205 19.96 -20.53 10.41
CA GLU A 205 20.93 -19.47 10.71
C GLU A 205 20.42 -18.48 11.78
N SER A 206 19.13 -18.13 11.75
CA SER A 206 18.50 -17.30 12.78
C SER A 206 18.39 -18.02 14.12
N THR A 207 17.97 -19.30 14.11
CA THR A 207 17.92 -20.14 15.32
C THR A 207 19.27 -20.19 16.01
N LEU A 208 20.36 -20.43 15.28
CA LEU A 208 21.72 -20.42 15.83
C LEU A 208 22.08 -19.06 16.45
N ARG A 209 21.72 -17.94 15.80
CA ARG A 209 21.95 -16.61 16.38
C ARG A 209 21.20 -16.39 17.69
N TYR A 210 19.98 -16.89 17.83
CA TYR A 210 19.25 -16.82 19.11
C TYR A 210 19.88 -17.70 20.19
N GLU A 211 20.27 -18.94 19.85
CA GLU A 211 20.93 -19.88 20.77
C GLU A 211 22.28 -19.35 21.28
N GLU A 212 23.03 -18.66 20.42
CA GLU A 212 24.30 -18.01 20.73
C GLU A 212 24.15 -16.63 21.40
N GLY A 213 22.92 -16.13 21.61
CA GLY A 213 22.67 -14.82 22.22
C GLY A 213 23.07 -13.62 21.35
N ARG A 214 23.11 -13.79 20.03
CA ARG A 214 23.59 -12.81 19.04
C ARG A 214 22.56 -12.46 17.96
N SER A 215 21.30 -12.37 18.36
CA SER A 215 20.19 -11.89 17.52
C SER A 215 20.53 -10.56 16.85
N LEU A 216 20.15 -10.41 15.57
CA LEU A 216 20.40 -9.21 14.76
C LEU A 216 19.45 -8.04 15.07
N GLY A 217 18.42 -8.26 15.89
CA GLY A 217 17.47 -7.21 16.29
C GLY A 217 16.01 -7.66 16.21
N PRO A 218 15.06 -6.71 16.13
CA PRO A 218 13.62 -7.01 16.14
C PRO A 218 13.13 -7.92 15.02
N LEU A 219 13.75 -7.87 13.84
CA LEU A 219 13.33 -8.63 12.66
C LEU A 219 14.04 -9.98 12.51
N ASP A 220 15.01 -10.32 13.36
CA ASP A 220 15.74 -11.58 13.23
C ASP A 220 14.81 -12.76 13.49
N GLY A 221 14.67 -13.63 12.48
CA GLY A 221 13.84 -14.83 12.55
C GLY A 221 12.36 -14.60 12.29
N ILE A 222 11.96 -13.37 11.94
CA ILE A 222 10.55 -13.05 11.65
C ILE A 222 10.18 -13.57 10.25
N PRO A 223 9.17 -14.45 10.12
CA PRO A 223 8.72 -14.92 8.81
C PRO A 223 8.05 -13.77 8.05
N THR A 224 8.47 -13.57 6.81
CA THR A 224 8.05 -12.47 5.94
C THR A 224 7.84 -12.98 4.53
N ALA A 225 6.96 -12.35 3.77
CA ALA A 225 6.82 -12.63 2.34
C ALA A 225 6.80 -11.32 1.55
N VAL A 226 7.18 -11.39 0.28
CA VAL A 226 7.19 -10.21 -0.59
C VAL A 226 6.41 -10.51 -1.85
N LYS A 227 5.71 -9.51 -2.37
CA LYS A 227 4.99 -9.61 -3.63
C LYS A 227 5.90 -10.05 -4.77
N ASP A 228 5.31 -10.73 -5.75
CA ASP A 228 6.09 -11.32 -6.84
C ASP A 228 6.94 -10.32 -7.64
N GLU A 229 6.56 -9.03 -7.66
CA GLU A 229 7.32 -7.97 -8.34
C GLU A 229 8.68 -7.60 -7.72
N TYR A 230 9.01 -8.14 -6.55
CA TYR A 230 10.32 -7.92 -5.93
C TYR A 230 11.32 -8.94 -6.47
N ASP A 231 12.36 -8.50 -7.17
CA ASP A 231 13.46 -9.40 -7.53
C ASP A 231 14.22 -9.86 -6.28
N ILE A 232 14.54 -11.15 -6.22
CA ILE A 232 15.31 -11.81 -5.15
C ILE A 232 16.17 -12.89 -5.77
N GLU A 233 17.44 -12.95 -5.41
CA GLU A 233 18.31 -14.06 -5.78
C GLU A 233 17.73 -15.42 -5.35
N GLY A 234 17.74 -16.38 -6.28
CA GLY A 234 17.15 -17.70 -6.06
C GLY A 234 15.63 -17.77 -6.26
N TYR A 235 14.95 -16.69 -6.62
CA TYR A 235 13.54 -16.72 -7.00
C TYR A 235 13.38 -16.25 -8.45
N SER A 236 12.31 -16.69 -9.12
CA SER A 236 11.88 -16.02 -10.33
C SER A 236 10.95 -14.85 -9.99
N THR A 237 10.75 -13.95 -10.95
CA THR A 237 9.76 -12.87 -10.89
C THR A 237 8.90 -12.96 -12.14
N SER A 238 7.62 -13.31 -12.00
CA SER A 238 6.68 -13.42 -13.13
C SER A 238 5.76 -12.22 -13.26
N LEU A 239 5.72 -11.33 -12.25
CA LEU A 239 4.78 -10.21 -12.16
C LEU A 239 3.32 -10.70 -12.22
N GLY A 240 3.08 -11.94 -11.75
CA GLY A 240 1.80 -12.63 -11.86
C GLY A 240 1.41 -13.06 -13.27
N SER A 241 2.33 -13.00 -14.23
CA SER A 241 2.13 -13.44 -15.60
C SER A 241 2.60 -14.87 -15.82
N ALA A 242 2.35 -15.41 -17.02
CA ALA A 242 2.91 -16.68 -17.46
C ALA A 242 4.39 -16.58 -17.85
N ASN A 243 4.85 -15.36 -18.16
CA ASN A 243 6.21 -15.08 -18.58
C ASN A 243 7.15 -14.87 -17.39
N ASP A 244 8.44 -15.09 -17.60
CA ASP A 244 9.51 -14.80 -16.63
C ASP A 244 10.12 -13.43 -16.92
N TYR A 245 10.06 -12.54 -15.93
CA TYR A 245 10.59 -11.18 -15.94
C TYR A 245 11.69 -10.99 -14.89
N THR A 246 12.30 -12.07 -14.42
CA THR A 246 13.39 -12.03 -13.43
C THR A 246 14.46 -11.03 -13.87
N GLY A 247 14.80 -10.13 -12.95
CA GLY A 247 15.86 -9.16 -13.16
C GLY A 247 17.18 -9.80 -13.57
N LYS A 248 18.03 -9.01 -14.23
CA LYS A 248 19.41 -9.39 -14.55
C LYS A 248 20.34 -8.63 -13.63
N ILE A 249 21.45 -9.26 -13.23
CA ILE A 249 22.47 -8.62 -12.39
C ILE A 249 22.96 -7.35 -13.11
N LYS A 250 22.90 -6.22 -12.40
CA LYS A 250 23.38 -4.91 -12.88
C LYS A 250 24.69 -4.54 -12.15
N GLU A 251 25.07 -3.27 -12.21
CA GLU A 251 26.31 -2.72 -11.65
C GLU A 251 26.51 -2.98 -10.15
N ASP A 252 25.42 -3.20 -9.40
CA ASP A 252 25.41 -3.45 -7.95
C ASP A 252 25.63 -4.92 -7.57
N GLY A 253 25.82 -5.82 -8.55
CA GLY A 253 26.25 -7.20 -8.34
C GLY A 253 25.18 -8.16 -7.83
N THR A 254 23.92 -7.73 -7.71
CA THR A 254 22.79 -8.55 -7.27
C THR A 254 21.53 -8.18 -8.04
N ILE A 255 20.55 -9.08 -8.10
CA ILE A 255 19.19 -8.74 -8.56
C ILE A 255 18.27 -8.40 -7.39
N THR A 256 18.67 -8.72 -6.15
CA THR A 256 17.79 -8.59 -5.00
C THR A 256 17.45 -7.13 -4.75
N THR A 257 16.16 -6.83 -4.73
CA THR A 257 15.62 -5.49 -4.49
C THR A 257 16.13 -4.95 -3.15
N TRP A 258 16.52 -3.67 -3.12
CA TRP A 258 17.16 -3.02 -1.97
C TRP A 258 16.40 -3.21 -0.66
N THR A 259 15.08 -3.09 -0.70
CA THR A 259 14.20 -3.34 0.46
C THR A 259 14.32 -4.77 0.99
N VAL A 260 14.33 -5.76 0.10
CA VAL A 260 14.50 -7.18 0.45
C VAL A 260 15.88 -7.42 1.02
N ARG A 261 16.93 -6.81 0.45
CA ARG A 261 18.29 -6.88 1.00
C ARG A 261 18.31 -6.38 2.44
N LYS A 262 17.67 -5.23 2.72
CA LYS A 262 17.59 -4.68 4.08
C LYS A 262 16.83 -5.59 5.06
N LEU A 263 15.78 -6.26 4.61
CA LEU A 263 15.10 -7.27 5.41
C LEU A 263 15.99 -8.48 5.72
N GLN A 264 16.67 -9.02 4.70
CA GLN A 264 17.59 -10.16 4.87
C GLN A 264 18.77 -9.80 5.78
N GLU A 265 19.35 -8.61 5.62
CA GLU A 265 20.42 -8.07 6.49
C GLU A 265 19.94 -7.91 7.94
N ALA A 266 18.66 -7.61 8.17
CA ALA A 266 18.04 -7.55 9.50
C ALA A 266 17.66 -8.94 10.06
N GLY A 267 17.89 -10.02 9.31
CA GLY A 267 17.61 -11.40 9.71
C GLY A 267 16.17 -11.87 9.48
N ALA A 268 15.34 -11.10 8.76
CA ALA A 268 14.00 -11.53 8.39
C ALA A 268 14.05 -12.70 7.39
N ILE A 269 13.11 -13.65 7.52
CA ILE A 269 13.09 -14.87 6.71
C ILE A 269 12.05 -14.73 5.61
N ILE A 270 12.48 -14.67 4.35
CA ILE A 270 11.58 -14.64 3.21
C ILE A 270 11.04 -16.05 2.93
N ILE A 271 9.80 -16.32 3.33
CA ILE A 271 9.18 -17.65 3.14
C ILE A 271 8.70 -17.89 1.70
N GLY A 272 8.52 -16.82 0.92
CA GLY A 272 8.04 -16.94 -0.45
C GLY A 272 7.69 -15.63 -1.15
N LYS A 273 7.37 -15.75 -2.44
CA LYS A 273 6.82 -14.69 -3.29
C LYS A 273 5.29 -14.80 -3.28
N THR A 274 4.60 -13.75 -2.85
CA THR A 274 3.14 -13.76 -2.72
C THR A 274 2.43 -13.50 -4.04
N SER A 275 1.23 -14.05 -4.16
CA SER A 275 0.32 -13.83 -5.28
C SER A 275 0.00 -12.36 -5.50
N MET A 276 -0.22 -12.00 -6.76
CA MET A 276 -0.62 -10.66 -7.18
C MET A 276 -1.52 -10.68 -8.42
N HIS A 277 -2.26 -9.59 -8.63
CA HIS A 277 -2.87 -9.31 -9.93
C HIS A 277 -1.77 -9.11 -10.98
N GLU A 278 -1.95 -9.66 -12.19
CA GLU A 278 -0.95 -9.60 -13.25
C GLU A 278 -0.53 -8.14 -13.54
N PHE A 279 0.77 -7.85 -13.44
CA PHE A 279 1.39 -6.51 -13.55
C PHE A 279 0.83 -5.43 -12.61
N GLY A 280 -0.02 -5.80 -11.67
CA GLY A 280 -0.73 -4.89 -10.79
C GLY A 280 -1.71 -3.93 -11.48
N LEU A 281 -2.24 -4.32 -12.64
CA LEU A 281 -3.04 -3.44 -13.50
C LEU A 281 -4.55 -3.43 -13.23
N ASP A 282 -4.98 -4.07 -12.15
CA ASP A 282 -6.34 -3.94 -11.60
C ASP A 282 -6.36 -4.28 -10.09
N THR A 283 -7.50 -4.06 -9.46
CA THR A 283 -7.70 -4.09 -8.01
C THR A 283 -8.49 -5.26 -7.42
N PRO A 284 -9.01 -6.29 -8.15
CA PRO A 284 -9.58 -7.45 -7.49
C PRO A 284 -8.49 -8.36 -6.93
N GLY A 285 -7.32 -8.48 -7.57
CA GLY A 285 -6.33 -9.49 -7.18
C GLY A 285 -6.57 -10.87 -7.83
N ASN A 286 -7.50 -10.95 -8.78
CA ASN A 286 -7.67 -12.12 -9.64
C ASN A 286 -6.40 -12.44 -10.42
N ASN A 287 -6.00 -13.71 -10.45
CA ASN A 287 -4.90 -14.20 -11.25
C ASN A 287 -5.28 -15.57 -11.85
N PRO A 288 -5.64 -15.63 -13.16
CA PRO A 288 -6.00 -16.88 -13.82
C PRO A 288 -4.82 -17.81 -14.11
N ILE A 289 -3.58 -17.30 -14.07
CA ILE A 289 -2.36 -18.04 -14.43
C ILE A 289 -1.93 -18.92 -13.26
N TRP A 290 -1.82 -18.33 -12.08
CA TRP A 290 -1.28 -18.98 -10.88
C TRP A 290 -2.37 -19.39 -9.88
N GLY A 291 -3.59 -18.89 -10.08
CA GLY A 291 -4.71 -19.05 -9.16
C GLY A 291 -4.90 -17.83 -8.24
N THR A 292 -6.12 -17.69 -7.73
CA THR A 292 -6.54 -16.50 -6.97
C THR A 292 -6.81 -16.85 -5.51
N PRO A 293 -6.11 -16.27 -4.52
CA PRO A 293 -6.50 -16.37 -3.13
C PRO A 293 -7.80 -15.59 -2.90
N LEU A 294 -8.76 -16.23 -2.23
CA LEU A 294 -10.05 -15.64 -1.90
C LEU A 294 -9.98 -14.93 -0.55
N ASN A 295 -10.86 -13.96 -0.32
CA ASN A 295 -10.84 -13.14 0.89
C ASN A 295 -10.92 -14.03 2.17
N PRO A 296 -10.03 -13.82 3.16
CA PRO A 296 -10.01 -14.62 4.39
C PRO A 296 -11.31 -14.59 5.19
N PHE A 297 -12.05 -13.47 5.16
CA PHE A 297 -13.33 -13.35 5.87
C PHE A 297 -14.51 -13.93 5.09
N ASN A 298 -14.46 -13.88 3.75
CA ASN A 298 -15.56 -14.34 2.91
C ASN A 298 -15.08 -14.82 1.54
N ARG A 299 -15.12 -16.14 1.31
CA ARG A 299 -14.63 -16.77 0.06
C ARG A 299 -15.38 -16.34 -1.22
N ASN A 300 -16.53 -15.67 -1.11
CA ASN A 300 -17.25 -15.13 -2.26
C ASN A 300 -16.72 -13.75 -2.70
N TYR A 301 -15.66 -13.25 -2.06
CA TYR A 301 -15.02 -11.98 -2.34
C TYR A 301 -13.58 -12.17 -2.72
N TYR A 302 -13.08 -11.23 -3.52
CA TYR A 302 -11.65 -11.09 -3.70
C TYR A 302 -10.97 -10.49 -2.46
N THR A 303 -9.68 -10.75 -2.34
CA THR A 303 -8.78 -10.16 -1.33
C THR A 303 -8.52 -8.68 -1.53
N GLY A 304 -8.84 -8.14 -2.71
CA GLY A 304 -8.33 -6.86 -3.16
C GLY A 304 -6.94 -7.01 -3.77
N GLY A 305 -6.55 -6.04 -4.58
CA GLY A 305 -5.37 -6.14 -5.42
C GLY A 305 -4.64 -4.81 -5.57
N SER A 306 -3.41 -4.85 -6.06
CA SER A 306 -2.77 -6.03 -6.64
C SER A 306 -1.98 -6.90 -5.66
N SER A 307 -1.73 -6.49 -4.42
CA SER A 307 -0.99 -7.28 -3.42
C SER A 307 -1.88 -8.32 -2.70
N SER A 308 -2.60 -9.12 -3.48
CA SER A 308 -3.64 -10.06 -3.01
C SER A 308 -3.10 -11.11 -2.05
N GLY A 309 -2.00 -11.76 -2.41
CA GLY A 309 -1.37 -12.78 -1.58
C GLY A 309 -0.77 -12.21 -0.29
N THR A 310 -0.23 -10.99 -0.34
CA THR A 310 0.35 -10.32 0.84
C THR A 310 -0.72 -9.98 1.87
N GLY A 311 -1.81 -9.34 1.43
CA GLY A 311 -2.95 -9.04 2.31
C GLY A 311 -3.58 -10.30 2.89
N TYR A 312 -3.74 -11.34 2.08
CA TYR A 312 -4.22 -12.65 2.53
C TYR A 312 -3.31 -13.28 3.59
N ALA A 313 -2.01 -13.36 3.32
CA ALA A 313 -1.07 -14.10 4.18
C ALA A 313 -0.95 -13.47 5.57
N VAL A 314 -0.97 -12.13 5.64
CA VAL A 314 -1.01 -11.42 6.92
C VAL A 314 -2.35 -11.65 7.61
N SER A 315 -3.46 -11.46 6.90
CA SER A 315 -4.81 -11.60 7.48
C SER A 315 -5.07 -13.00 8.02
N ALA A 316 -4.67 -14.06 7.30
CA ALA A 316 -4.81 -15.45 7.71
C ALA A 316 -3.83 -15.88 8.82
N GLY A 317 -2.97 -14.98 9.35
CA GLY A 317 -2.06 -15.30 10.44
C GLY A 317 -0.82 -16.11 10.04
N LEU A 318 -0.55 -16.26 8.75
CA LEU A 318 0.59 -17.04 8.24
C LEU A 318 1.92 -16.31 8.46
N ILE A 319 1.90 -14.98 8.34
CA ILE A 319 3.04 -14.09 8.56
C ILE A 319 2.60 -12.81 9.28
N PRO A 320 3.42 -12.22 10.16
CA PRO A 320 3.11 -10.94 10.81
C PRO A 320 3.28 -9.74 9.86
N ILE A 321 4.16 -9.85 8.86
CA ILE A 321 4.51 -8.77 7.94
C ILE A 321 4.72 -9.28 6.51
N GLY A 322 4.49 -8.42 5.52
CA GLY A 322 4.88 -8.65 4.14
C GLY A 322 5.08 -7.34 3.37
N LEU A 323 5.66 -7.44 2.17
CA LEU A 323 5.85 -6.29 1.28
C LEU A 323 4.95 -6.39 0.05
N GLY A 324 4.32 -5.27 -0.32
CA GLY A 324 3.54 -5.10 -1.54
C GLY A 324 3.98 -3.87 -2.33
N SER A 325 3.26 -3.53 -3.39
CA SER A 325 3.42 -2.23 -4.08
C SER A 325 2.08 -1.54 -4.24
N ASP A 326 2.13 -0.22 -4.43
CA ASP A 326 0.95 0.63 -4.47
C ASP A 326 1.13 1.71 -5.55
N GLY A 327 0.54 1.46 -6.74
CA GLY A 327 0.41 2.43 -7.84
C GLY A 327 -0.98 3.02 -8.02
N GLY A 328 -2.00 2.39 -7.43
CA GLY A 328 -3.39 2.83 -7.42
C GLY A 328 -4.16 2.29 -6.22
N GLY A 329 -3.49 2.15 -5.07
CA GLY A 329 -4.03 1.52 -3.86
C GLY A 329 -3.63 0.07 -3.63
N SER A 330 -2.67 -0.47 -4.39
CA SER A 330 -2.36 -1.91 -4.35
C SER A 330 -1.75 -2.44 -3.03
N ILE A 331 -1.42 -1.58 -2.06
CA ILE A 331 -1.17 -1.95 -0.65
C ILE A 331 -2.44 -1.71 0.17
N ARG A 332 -3.04 -0.53 0.03
CA ARG A 332 -4.15 -0.07 0.88
C ARG A 332 -5.47 -0.81 0.64
N ILE A 333 -5.82 -1.09 -0.62
CA ILE A 333 -7.01 -1.86 -1.01
C ILE A 333 -6.99 -3.27 -0.40
N PRO A 334 -5.96 -4.13 -0.63
CA PRO A 334 -5.93 -5.43 0.01
C PRO A 334 -5.80 -5.35 1.53
N SER A 335 -5.20 -4.29 2.08
CA SER A 335 -5.16 -4.08 3.53
C SER A 335 -6.58 -3.86 4.10
N SER A 336 -7.35 -2.96 3.48
CA SER A 336 -8.77 -2.74 3.83
C SER A 336 -9.60 -3.99 3.66
N MET A 337 -9.55 -4.62 2.49
CA MET A 337 -10.39 -5.77 2.15
C MET A 337 -9.98 -7.05 2.89
N CYS A 338 -8.74 -7.16 3.41
CA CYS A 338 -8.32 -8.28 4.25
C CYS A 338 -8.27 -7.94 5.75
N GLY A 339 -8.69 -6.75 6.17
CA GLY A 339 -8.73 -6.36 7.58
C GLY A 339 -7.35 -6.29 8.23
N VAL A 340 -6.34 -5.79 7.52
CA VAL A 340 -4.96 -5.61 8.00
C VAL A 340 -4.46 -4.19 7.75
N PHE A 341 -3.26 -3.86 8.23
CA PHE A 341 -2.68 -2.52 8.13
C PHE A 341 -1.74 -2.42 6.93
N GLY A 342 -1.78 -1.30 6.21
CA GLY A 342 -0.92 -1.07 5.05
C GLY A 342 -0.47 0.37 4.94
N LEU A 343 0.82 0.56 4.66
CA LEU A 343 1.42 1.87 4.43
C LEU A 343 1.88 1.99 2.98
N LYS A 344 1.35 2.99 2.28
CA LYS A 344 1.95 3.54 1.06
C LYS A 344 2.90 4.69 1.47
N PRO A 345 4.22 4.54 1.35
CA PRO A 345 5.16 5.62 1.69
C PRO A 345 5.09 6.79 0.70
N THR A 346 5.76 7.91 1.05
CA THR A 346 6.04 9.00 0.12
C THR A 346 6.76 8.45 -1.11
N HIS A 347 6.47 9.00 -2.30
CA HIS A 347 7.12 8.60 -3.53
C HIS A 347 8.65 8.67 -3.42
N GLU A 348 9.34 7.64 -3.94
CA GLU A 348 10.81 7.46 -3.87
C GLU A 348 11.44 7.37 -2.45
N ARG A 349 10.63 7.38 -1.36
CA ARG A 349 11.13 7.14 0.01
C ARG A 349 11.83 5.79 0.16
N VAL A 350 11.28 4.79 -0.51
CA VAL A 350 11.73 3.40 -0.48
C VAL A 350 12.19 3.02 -1.89
N SER A 351 13.40 2.48 -2.02
CA SER A 351 14.00 2.23 -3.33
C SER A 351 13.56 0.89 -3.92
N SER A 352 13.19 0.89 -5.21
CA SER A 352 12.94 -0.32 -6.00
C SER A 352 14.20 -0.89 -6.68
N LYS A 353 15.36 -0.25 -6.52
CA LYS A 353 16.60 -0.69 -7.19
C LYS A 353 17.05 -2.07 -6.69
N PRO A 354 17.70 -2.90 -7.54
CA PRO A 354 17.99 -2.68 -8.97
C PRO A 354 16.79 -2.98 -9.90
N GLY A 355 15.68 -3.47 -9.35
CA GLY A 355 14.42 -3.67 -10.05
C GLY A 355 13.85 -2.39 -10.65
N GLN A 356 12.85 -2.55 -11.51
CA GLN A 356 12.15 -1.43 -12.14
C GLN A 356 10.91 -1.05 -11.33
N ASN A 357 10.63 0.24 -11.23
CA ASN A 357 9.32 0.71 -10.80
C ASN A 357 8.36 0.62 -12.00
N HIS A 358 7.35 -0.25 -11.91
CA HIS A 358 6.42 -0.56 -13.00
C HIS A 358 5.36 0.52 -13.28
N SER A 359 5.31 1.59 -12.48
CA SER A 359 4.69 2.86 -12.87
C SER A 359 5.46 3.99 -12.18
N LEU A 360 6.47 4.48 -12.90
CA LEU A 360 7.54 5.33 -12.37
C LEU A 360 7.07 6.56 -11.59
N THR A 361 5.89 7.08 -11.91
CA THR A 361 5.38 8.34 -11.31
C THR A 361 4.21 8.14 -10.35
N CYS A 362 3.79 6.90 -10.08
CA CYS A 362 2.63 6.61 -9.24
C CYS A 362 2.87 5.47 -8.24
N ALA A 363 3.69 4.47 -8.61
CA ALA A 363 3.92 3.28 -7.82
C ALA A 363 5.04 3.47 -6.79
N VAL A 364 4.82 2.86 -5.63
CA VAL A 364 5.83 2.75 -4.57
C VAL A 364 5.84 1.35 -4.00
N LEU A 365 6.94 0.98 -3.37
CA LEU A 365 7.05 -0.22 -2.54
C LEU A 365 6.67 0.13 -1.10
N GLY A 366 6.05 -0.80 -0.37
CA GLY A 366 5.66 -0.56 1.02
C GLY A 366 5.17 -1.80 1.76
N PRO A 367 5.02 -1.69 3.09
CA PRO A 367 4.70 -2.83 3.93
C PRO A 367 3.19 -3.02 4.18
N ILE A 368 2.83 -4.25 4.50
CA ILE A 368 1.54 -4.69 5.04
C ILE A 368 1.83 -5.49 6.32
N ALA A 369 1.07 -5.27 7.39
CA ALA A 369 1.27 -5.93 8.68
C ALA A 369 -0.03 -6.17 9.45
N GLY A 370 0.02 -7.08 10.42
CA GLY A 370 -1.11 -7.38 11.31
C GLY A 370 -1.35 -6.31 12.39
N ASP A 371 -0.39 -5.42 12.61
CA ASP A 371 -0.45 -4.34 13.60
C ASP A 371 0.48 -3.16 13.20
N VAL A 372 0.25 -1.98 13.78
CA VAL A 372 0.96 -0.74 13.42
C VAL A 372 2.41 -0.74 13.90
N ARG A 373 2.72 -1.37 15.02
CA ARG A 373 4.10 -1.43 15.54
C ARG A 373 4.97 -2.34 14.67
N SER A 374 4.43 -3.46 14.21
CA SER A 374 5.10 -4.33 13.24
C SER A 374 5.27 -3.62 11.91
N LEU A 375 4.26 -2.87 11.45
CA LEU A 375 4.32 -2.03 10.25
C LEU A 375 5.45 -0.98 10.32
N LEU A 376 5.60 -0.35 11.48
CA LEU A 376 6.69 0.59 11.73
C LEU A 376 8.05 -0.11 11.71
N THR A 377 8.19 -1.20 12.45
CA THR A 377 9.46 -1.95 12.58
C THR A 377 9.99 -2.35 11.21
N VAL A 378 9.12 -2.85 10.32
CA VAL A 378 9.50 -3.19 8.95
C VAL A 378 9.81 -1.93 8.12
N PHE A 379 9.03 -0.85 8.29
CA PHE A 379 9.24 0.39 7.55
C PHE A 379 10.60 1.05 7.86
N GLU A 380 11.01 1.14 9.13
CA GLU A 380 12.31 1.69 9.53
C GLU A 380 13.50 0.94 8.93
N THR A 381 13.30 -0.33 8.60
CA THR A 381 14.30 -1.18 7.95
C THR A 381 14.31 -0.97 6.44
N ILE A 382 13.16 -1.02 5.76
CA ILE A 382 13.10 -0.90 4.30
C ILE A 382 13.27 0.55 3.80
N ALA A 383 13.02 1.54 4.66
CA ALA A 383 13.28 2.95 4.40
C ALA A 383 14.74 3.35 4.68
N ALA A 384 15.64 2.39 4.91
CA ALA A 384 17.07 2.64 4.83
C ALA A 384 17.42 3.14 3.41
N PRO A 385 18.04 4.32 3.26
CA PRO A 385 18.19 4.94 1.96
C PRO A 385 19.20 4.15 1.13
N HIS A 386 18.86 3.92 -0.14
CA HIS A 386 19.83 3.44 -1.12
C HIS A 386 20.93 4.50 -1.29
N PRO A 387 22.21 4.15 -1.59
CA PRO A 387 23.30 5.13 -1.74
C PRO A 387 23.06 6.26 -2.76
N THR A 388 22.13 6.07 -3.69
CA THR A 388 21.72 7.08 -4.69
C THR A 388 20.38 7.74 -4.37
N SER A 389 19.75 7.40 -3.25
CA SER A 389 18.53 8.06 -2.80
C SER A 389 18.87 9.41 -2.17
N PRO A 390 18.15 10.48 -2.51
CA PRO A 390 18.31 11.78 -1.87
C PRO A 390 17.60 11.86 -0.51
N PHE A 391 16.82 10.84 -0.14
CA PHE A 391 16.09 10.80 1.12
C PHE A 391 17.01 10.46 2.31
N PRO A 392 16.83 11.10 3.48
CA PRO A 392 17.48 10.67 4.70
C PRO A 392 16.85 9.36 5.21
N PRO A 393 17.56 8.61 6.09
CA PRO A 393 16.98 7.50 6.82
C PRO A 393 15.72 7.91 7.58
N PHE A 394 14.70 7.05 7.55
CA PHE A 394 13.51 7.25 8.37
C PHE A 394 13.75 6.68 9.78
N ARG A 395 13.46 7.49 10.79
CA ARG A 395 13.37 7.10 12.20
C ARG A 395 12.26 7.91 12.83
N LEU A 396 11.51 7.31 13.74
CA LEU A 396 10.59 8.10 14.55
C LEU A 396 11.37 9.11 15.38
N THR A 397 10.92 10.36 15.35
CA THR A 397 11.42 11.37 16.27
C THR A 397 10.66 11.30 17.60
N GLY A 398 11.34 11.60 18.70
CA GLY A 398 10.75 11.61 20.04
C GLY A 398 9.91 12.86 20.32
N ASP A 399 9.65 13.64 19.28
CA ASP A 399 8.95 14.91 19.40
C ASP A 399 7.43 14.65 19.48
N GLU A 400 7.01 14.32 20.69
CA GLU A 400 5.61 14.24 21.12
C GLU A 400 4.98 15.63 21.30
N GLN A 401 5.71 16.73 21.04
CA GLN A 401 5.12 18.06 21.19
C GLN A 401 3.86 18.17 20.35
N LEU A 402 2.79 18.56 21.05
CA LEU A 402 1.38 18.60 20.67
C LEU A 402 1.18 19.38 19.36
N LYS A 403 1.47 18.75 18.22
CA LYS A 403 0.97 19.21 16.93
C LYS A 403 -0.54 19.03 16.94
N PRO A 404 -1.31 20.00 16.41
CA PRO A 404 -2.76 19.89 16.40
C PRO A 404 -3.16 18.62 15.63
N LYS A 405 -3.95 17.77 16.28
CA LYS A 405 -4.44 16.51 15.73
C LYS A 405 -5.63 16.79 14.82
N VAL A 406 -5.37 17.24 13.59
CA VAL A 406 -6.42 17.71 12.68
C VAL A 406 -6.75 16.65 11.64
N LEU A 407 -8.04 16.31 11.51
CA LEU A 407 -8.59 15.46 10.46
C LEU A 407 -9.35 16.32 9.45
N GLY A 408 -8.80 16.43 8.24
CA GLY A 408 -9.48 17.07 7.11
C GLY A 408 -10.40 16.08 6.42
N ILE A 409 -11.71 16.37 6.39
CA ILE A 409 -12.70 15.49 5.77
C ILE A 409 -13.31 16.15 4.53
N PRO A 410 -13.06 15.64 3.32
CA PRO A 410 -13.75 16.08 2.11
C PRO A 410 -15.16 15.49 2.06
N GLN A 411 -16.12 16.12 2.74
CA GLN A 411 -17.45 15.54 3.04
C GLN A 411 -18.18 14.99 1.80
N ALA A 412 -18.21 15.75 0.69
CA ALA A 412 -18.89 15.31 -0.53
C ALA A 412 -18.26 14.06 -1.14
N TRP A 413 -16.92 13.97 -1.13
CA TRP A 413 -16.18 12.82 -1.64
C TRP A 413 -16.28 11.62 -0.68
N PHE A 414 -16.17 11.86 0.63
CA PHE A 414 -16.39 10.84 1.67
C PHE A 414 -17.76 10.16 1.51
N ASN A 415 -18.79 10.92 1.13
CA ASN A 415 -20.15 10.41 0.91
C ASN A 415 -20.33 9.64 -0.41
N ALA A 416 -19.28 9.49 -1.23
CA ALA A 416 -19.30 8.60 -2.39
C ALA A 416 -19.31 7.11 -2.01
N ALA A 417 -18.86 6.76 -0.80
CA ALA A 417 -18.94 5.40 -0.27
C ALA A 417 -20.39 5.00 0.02
N THR A 418 -20.65 3.71 0.17
CA THR A 418 -22.00 3.25 0.57
C THR A 418 -22.37 3.72 1.98
N PRO A 419 -23.66 3.87 2.31
CA PRO A 419 -24.09 4.35 3.63
C PRO A 419 -23.54 3.56 4.81
N ALA A 420 -23.36 2.24 4.67
CA ALA A 420 -22.79 1.38 5.70
C ALA A 420 -21.33 1.74 6.00
N ILE A 421 -20.53 1.92 4.95
CA ILE A 421 -19.13 2.34 5.04
C ILE A 421 -19.04 3.74 5.65
N GLN A 422 -19.87 4.68 5.18
CA GLN A 422 -19.90 6.03 5.73
C GLN A 422 -20.15 6.02 7.25
N LYS A 423 -21.18 5.27 7.69
CA LYS A 423 -21.53 5.17 9.11
C LYS A 423 -20.42 4.52 9.93
N LEU A 424 -19.81 3.45 9.42
CA LEU A 424 -18.72 2.75 10.11
C LEU A 424 -17.49 3.64 10.28
N CYS A 425 -17.02 4.25 9.20
CA CYS A 425 -15.85 5.13 9.22
C CYS A 425 -16.09 6.37 10.09
N ARG A 426 -17.28 6.99 10.03
CA ARG A 426 -17.64 8.12 10.90
C ARG A 426 -17.64 7.73 12.39
N SER A 427 -18.13 6.54 12.73
CA SER A 427 -18.07 6.01 14.10
C SER A 427 -16.62 5.92 14.62
N MET A 428 -15.69 5.44 13.80
CA MET A 428 -14.26 5.39 14.17
C MET A 428 -13.66 6.81 14.32
N ILE A 429 -14.01 7.74 13.43
CA ILE A 429 -13.60 9.14 13.52
C ILE A 429 -14.12 9.78 14.83
N ASP A 430 -15.39 9.56 15.19
CA ASP A 430 -15.98 10.06 16.43
C ASP A 430 -15.23 9.54 17.67
N ARG A 431 -14.75 8.30 17.63
CA ARG A 431 -13.91 7.72 18.69
C ARG A 431 -12.53 8.38 18.76
N LEU A 432 -11.90 8.68 17.62
CA LEU A 432 -10.64 9.44 17.58
C LEU A 432 -10.81 10.83 18.19
N VAL A 433 -11.88 11.56 17.83
CA VAL A 433 -12.19 12.86 18.42
C VAL A 433 -12.37 12.73 19.93
N LYS A 434 -13.25 11.82 20.38
CA LYS A 434 -13.62 11.68 21.79
C LYS A 434 -12.49 11.16 22.67
N LEU A 435 -11.69 10.21 22.19
CA LEU A 435 -10.72 9.46 23.00
C LEU A 435 -9.27 9.92 22.80
N ARG A 436 -8.97 10.63 21.71
CA ARG A 436 -7.61 11.04 21.33
C ARG A 436 -7.44 12.52 21.03
N GLY A 437 -8.52 13.30 21.14
CA GLY A 437 -8.49 14.76 21.02
C GLY A 437 -8.23 15.25 19.60
N TYR A 438 -8.69 14.51 18.59
CA TYR A 438 -8.66 14.99 17.21
C TYR A 438 -9.72 16.06 16.98
N GLU A 439 -9.41 17.03 16.13
CA GLU A 439 -10.34 18.03 15.62
C GLU A 439 -10.69 17.71 14.17
N ILE A 440 -11.95 17.92 13.80
CA ILE A 440 -12.42 17.73 12.41
C ILE A 440 -12.52 19.10 11.75
N ILE A 441 -11.99 19.19 10.53
CA ILE A 441 -12.25 20.32 9.64
C ILE A 441 -12.79 19.80 8.31
N ASP A 442 -13.76 20.51 7.76
CA ASP A 442 -14.25 20.25 6.42
C ASP A 442 -13.27 20.85 5.41
N ILE A 443 -12.90 20.06 4.41
CA ILE A 443 -12.03 20.50 3.31
C ILE A 443 -12.71 20.24 1.98
N GLU A 444 -12.27 20.95 0.96
CA GLU A 444 -12.65 20.70 -0.43
C GLU A 444 -11.39 20.40 -1.23
N ILE A 445 -11.51 19.51 -2.22
CA ILE A 445 -10.40 19.19 -3.12
C ILE A 445 -10.97 19.32 -4.54
N PRO A 446 -10.42 20.22 -5.37
CA PRO A 446 -10.97 20.45 -6.70
C PRO A 446 -10.63 19.30 -7.64
N TYR A 447 -11.47 19.12 -8.66
CA TYR A 447 -11.24 18.19 -9.77
C TYR A 447 -11.00 16.73 -9.39
N LEU A 448 -11.49 16.24 -8.24
CA LEU A 448 -11.27 14.85 -7.79
C LEU A 448 -11.57 13.80 -8.88
N THR A 449 -12.73 13.90 -9.55
CA THR A 449 -13.12 12.96 -10.63
C THR A 449 -12.16 13.01 -11.82
N HIS A 450 -11.73 14.21 -12.22
CA HIS A 450 -10.73 14.39 -13.29
C HIS A 450 -9.36 13.90 -12.86
N GLY A 451 -8.97 14.10 -11.59
CA GLY A 451 -7.74 13.60 -11.01
C GLY A 451 -7.67 12.07 -11.01
N GLN A 452 -8.77 11.39 -10.66
CA GLN A 452 -8.86 9.93 -10.76
C GLN A 452 -8.71 9.45 -12.21
N THR A 453 -9.32 10.13 -13.17
CA THR A 453 -9.15 9.82 -14.60
C THR A 453 -7.70 10.08 -15.07
N ALA A 454 -7.09 11.18 -14.63
CA ALA A 454 -5.69 11.53 -14.92
C ALA A 454 -4.71 10.52 -14.33
N HIS A 455 -4.98 10.02 -13.12
CA HIS A 455 -4.24 8.93 -12.49
C HIS A 455 -4.33 7.64 -13.30
N ALA A 456 -5.54 7.17 -13.61
CA ALA A 456 -5.75 5.96 -14.39
C ALA A 456 -5.07 6.07 -15.77
N MET A 457 -5.20 7.22 -16.43
CA MET A 457 -4.53 7.50 -17.70
C MET A 457 -3.01 7.40 -17.57
N THR A 458 -2.44 7.97 -16.50
CA THR A 458 -1.00 7.94 -16.27
C THR A 458 -0.49 6.52 -16.06
N VAL A 459 -1.12 5.75 -15.16
CA VAL A 459 -0.72 4.36 -14.84
C VAL A 459 -0.85 3.45 -16.08
N LEU A 460 -1.95 3.54 -16.82
CA LEU A 460 -2.15 2.71 -18.01
C LEU A 460 -1.17 3.09 -19.14
N THR A 461 -0.83 4.37 -19.27
CA THR A 461 0.17 4.82 -20.25
C THR A 461 1.56 4.31 -19.87
N ASP A 462 1.97 4.43 -18.60
CA ASP A 462 3.24 3.88 -18.09
C ASP A 462 3.32 2.37 -18.38
N ALA A 463 2.26 1.62 -18.05
CA ALA A 463 2.18 0.19 -18.32
C ALA A 463 2.32 -0.15 -19.81
N ALA A 464 1.69 0.62 -20.69
CA ALA A 464 1.81 0.43 -22.13
C ALA A 464 3.24 0.69 -22.64
N THR A 465 4.02 1.56 -21.99
CA THR A 465 5.45 1.75 -22.34
C THR A 465 6.34 0.60 -21.86
N LEU A 466 5.97 -0.05 -20.75
CA LEU A 466 6.70 -1.20 -20.21
C LEU A 466 6.37 -2.51 -20.94
N LEU A 467 5.18 -2.61 -21.51
CA LEU A 467 4.64 -3.81 -22.15
C LEU A 467 4.26 -3.56 -23.62
N PRO A 468 5.26 -3.35 -24.50
CA PRO A 468 5.01 -3.18 -25.93
C PRO A 468 4.48 -4.48 -26.58
N GLU A 469 4.89 -5.64 -26.05
CA GLU A 469 4.38 -6.94 -26.47
C GLU A 469 3.42 -7.49 -25.40
N THR A 470 2.27 -8.02 -25.84
CA THR A 470 1.23 -8.54 -24.94
C THR A 470 1.07 -10.07 -25.00
N ASP A 471 2.01 -10.76 -25.66
CA ASP A 471 2.04 -12.21 -25.74
C ASP A 471 2.19 -12.85 -24.35
N GLY A 472 1.35 -13.84 -24.07
CA GLY A 472 1.32 -14.53 -22.78
C GLY A 472 0.59 -13.79 -21.66
N LEU A 473 0.10 -12.56 -21.89
CA LEU A 473 -0.67 -11.81 -20.90
C LEU A 473 -2.13 -12.27 -20.85
N THR A 474 -2.75 -12.11 -19.68
CA THR A 474 -4.18 -12.38 -19.49
C THR A 474 -5.04 -11.45 -20.33
N ALA A 475 -6.22 -11.91 -20.72
CA ALA A 475 -7.15 -11.11 -21.52
C ALA A 475 -7.60 -9.83 -20.79
N ALA A 476 -7.79 -9.90 -19.47
CA ALA A 476 -8.11 -8.73 -18.65
C ALA A 476 -7.01 -7.66 -18.76
N ASN A 477 -5.75 -8.08 -18.61
CA ASN A 477 -4.62 -7.17 -18.66
C ASN A 477 -4.38 -6.57 -20.05
N ARG A 478 -4.58 -7.37 -21.11
CA ARG A 478 -4.54 -6.92 -22.51
C ARG A 478 -5.54 -5.80 -22.82
N ILE A 479 -6.73 -5.86 -22.22
CA ILE A 479 -7.74 -4.78 -22.32
C ILE A 479 -7.20 -3.51 -21.67
N MET A 480 -6.63 -3.59 -20.47
CA MET A 480 -6.08 -2.44 -19.75
C MET A 480 -4.92 -1.78 -20.51
N ILE A 481 -3.96 -2.57 -20.99
CA ILE A 481 -2.83 -2.09 -21.79
C ILE A 481 -3.31 -1.44 -23.10
N SER A 482 -4.34 -2.01 -23.73
CA SER A 482 -4.95 -1.42 -24.93
C SER A 482 -5.49 -0.01 -24.67
N LEU A 483 -6.11 0.25 -23.52
CA LEU A 483 -6.55 1.59 -23.17
C LEU A 483 -5.37 2.56 -23.02
N GLY A 484 -4.27 2.13 -22.41
CA GLY A 484 -3.05 2.94 -22.29
C GLY A 484 -2.44 3.33 -23.64
N ARG A 485 -2.42 2.42 -24.62
CA ARG A 485 -1.80 2.60 -25.95
C ARG A 485 -2.44 3.69 -26.81
N VAL A 486 -3.68 4.10 -26.53
CA VAL A 486 -4.39 5.13 -27.31
C VAL A 486 -4.41 6.49 -26.63
N THR A 487 -3.83 6.62 -25.44
CA THR A 487 -3.67 7.91 -24.78
C THR A 487 -2.78 8.82 -25.62
N ARG A 488 -3.29 9.99 -26.01
CA ARG A 488 -2.52 10.97 -26.79
C ARG A 488 -1.60 11.76 -25.87
N ALA A 489 -0.48 12.22 -26.41
CA ALA A 489 0.46 13.09 -25.68
C ALA A 489 -0.22 14.37 -25.12
N GLU A 490 -1.21 14.91 -25.84
CA GLU A 490 -2.02 16.05 -25.37
C GLU A 490 -2.79 15.71 -24.07
N ASP A 491 -3.40 14.53 -23.99
CA ASP A 491 -4.23 14.11 -22.86
C ASP A 491 -3.34 13.78 -21.66
N TYR A 492 -2.22 13.10 -21.90
CA TYR A 492 -1.22 12.83 -20.87
C TYR A 492 -0.64 14.13 -20.29
N THR A 493 -0.40 15.14 -21.13
CA THR A 493 0.06 16.46 -20.66
C THR A 493 -1.00 17.16 -19.82
N LEU A 494 -2.28 17.11 -20.23
CA LEU A 494 -3.39 17.64 -19.42
C LEU A 494 -3.51 16.93 -18.07
N ALA A 495 -3.31 15.61 -18.03
CA ALA A 495 -3.28 14.84 -16.79
C ALA A 495 -2.21 15.39 -15.83
N GLN A 496 -1.00 15.67 -16.33
CA GLN A 496 0.07 16.23 -15.49
C GLN A 496 -0.18 17.68 -15.05
N LYS A 497 -0.95 18.46 -15.82
CA LYS A 497 -1.42 19.79 -15.38
C LYS A 497 -2.42 19.67 -14.24
N ILE A 498 -3.36 18.73 -14.32
CA ILE A 498 -4.29 18.44 -13.20
C ILE A 498 -3.53 17.98 -11.96
N ARG A 499 -2.49 17.16 -12.13
CA ARG A 499 -1.60 16.78 -11.03
C ARG A 499 -1.05 18.02 -10.30
N ARG A 500 -0.56 19.00 -11.06
CA ARG A 500 -0.06 20.27 -10.50
C ARG A 500 -1.15 21.04 -9.75
N VAL A 501 -2.34 21.19 -10.34
CA VAL A 501 -3.46 21.95 -9.75
C VAL A 501 -3.80 21.38 -8.37
N ILE A 502 -4.02 20.07 -8.29
CA ILE A 502 -4.41 19.42 -7.04
C ILE A 502 -3.26 19.48 -6.02
N ALA A 503 -2.02 19.25 -6.44
CA ALA A 503 -0.85 19.33 -5.57
C ALA A 503 -0.69 20.70 -4.90
N ARG A 504 -0.83 21.78 -5.68
CA ARG A 504 -0.74 23.15 -5.16
C ARG A 504 -1.89 23.49 -4.20
N HIS A 505 -3.10 22.99 -4.50
CA HIS A 505 -4.25 23.16 -3.61
C HIS A 505 -4.04 22.43 -2.28
N LEU A 506 -3.56 21.19 -2.29
CA LEU A 506 -3.28 20.47 -1.05
C LEU A 506 -2.14 21.13 -0.24
N ALA A 507 -1.09 21.61 -0.91
CA ALA A 507 -0.05 22.41 -0.26
C ALA A 507 -0.60 23.67 0.42
N TRP A 508 -1.57 24.36 -0.21
CA TRP A 508 -2.29 25.47 0.42
C TRP A 508 -3.13 25.01 1.63
N LEU A 509 -3.80 23.86 1.55
CA LEU A 509 -4.52 23.30 2.70
C LEU A 509 -3.60 22.98 3.88
N TRP A 510 -2.44 22.36 3.65
CA TRP A 510 -1.46 22.07 4.71
C TRP A 510 -0.77 23.33 5.24
N GLN A 511 -0.60 24.35 4.41
CA GLN A 511 -0.16 25.66 4.88
C GLN A 511 -1.17 26.27 5.85
N LYS A 512 -2.46 26.14 5.56
CA LYS A 512 -3.56 26.62 6.42
C LYS A 512 -3.79 25.74 7.65
N HIS A 513 -3.55 24.45 7.52
CA HIS A 513 -3.77 23.43 8.55
C HIS A 513 -2.55 22.50 8.68
N PRO A 514 -1.45 22.98 9.29
CA PRO A 514 -0.21 22.20 9.40
C PRO A 514 -0.42 20.88 10.14
N GLY A 515 0.10 19.79 9.59
CA GLY A 515 -0.04 18.45 10.17
C GLY A 515 -1.41 17.79 9.98
N MET A 516 -2.33 18.43 9.25
CA MET A 516 -3.62 17.83 8.89
C MET A 516 -3.43 16.50 8.16
N LEU A 517 -4.21 15.50 8.56
CA LEU A 517 -4.38 14.26 7.82
C LEU A 517 -5.71 14.30 7.06
N ILE A 518 -5.68 14.03 5.76
CA ILE A 518 -6.89 13.90 4.95
C ILE A 518 -7.49 12.51 5.21
N VAL A 519 -8.72 12.44 5.69
CA VAL A 519 -9.36 11.18 6.09
C VAL A 519 -10.53 10.82 5.18
N THR A 520 -10.52 9.59 4.67
CA THR A 520 -11.58 8.99 3.86
C THR A 520 -11.75 7.51 4.24
N PRO A 521 -12.83 6.82 3.82
CA PRO A 521 -12.78 5.37 3.71
C PRO A 521 -11.62 4.96 2.78
N THR A 522 -11.14 3.72 2.91
CA THR A 522 -10.12 3.23 1.99
C THR A 522 -10.72 2.90 0.62
N THR A 523 -11.93 2.33 0.60
CA THR A 523 -12.68 1.99 -0.62
C THR A 523 -14.12 2.52 -0.53
N ALA A 524 -14.75 2.81 -1.67
CA ALA A 524 -16.15 3.26 -1.69
C ALA A 524 -17.18 2.10 -1.70
N CYS A 525 -16.72 0.86 -1.81
CA CYS A 525 -17.54 -0.36 -1.91
C CYS A 525 -17.19 -1.40 -0.83
N GLU A 526 -18.15 -2.28 -0.53
CA GLU A 526 -18.08 -3.37 0.45
C GLU A 526 -17.26 -4.56 -0.06
N GLY A 527 -15.98 -4.33 -0.39
CA GLY A 527 -15.14 -5.33 -1.03
C GLY A 527 -15.46 -5.51 -2.51
N TRP A 528 -15.04 -6.64 -3.09
CA TRP A 528 -15.32 -7.00 -4.48
C TRP A 528 -15.92 -8.41 -4.57
N PRO A 529 -17.24 -8.55 -4.79
CA PRO A 529 -17.89 -9.86 -4.89
C PRO A 529 -17.56 -10.59 -6.21
N ILE A 530 -17.38 -11.90 -6.12
CA ILE A 530 -17.13 -12.79 -7.26
C ILE A 530 -18.48 -13.24 -7.82
N ILE A 531 -18.92 -12.59 -8.89
CA ILE A 531 -20.26 -12.80 -9.46
C ILE A 531 -20.28 -13.98 -10.45
N GLY A 532 -19.25 -14.09 -11.30
CA GLY A 532 -19.18 -15.15 -12.33
C GLY A 532 -18.64 -16.50 -11.83
N GLY A 533 -18.43 -16.66 -10.53
CA GLY A 533 -17.97 -17.91 -9.90
C GLY A 533 -16.63 -18.42 -10.44
N ALA A 534 -16.48 -19.74 -10.51
CA ALA A 534 -15.22 -20.38 -10.94
C ALA A 534 -14.80 -20.00 -12.36
N ALA A 535 -15.75 -19.72 -13.26
CA ALA A 535 -15.46 -19.31 -14.63
C ALA A 535 -14.83 -17.90 -14.68
N GLU A 536 -15.21 -17.01 -13.76
CA GLU A 536 -14.60 -15.68 -13.62
C GLU A 536 -13.16 -15.83 -13.12
N LEU A 537 -12.97 -16.64 -12.07
CA LEU A 537 -11.64 -16.90 -11.50
C LEU A 537 -10.66 -17.46 -12.54
N ALA A 538 -11.14 -18.36 -13.41
CA ALA A 538 -10.32 -19.03 -14.43
C ALA A 538 -10.09 -18.23 -15.71
N ASN A 539 -10.89 -17.20 -16.01
CA ASN A 539 -10.74 -16.42 -17.25
C ASN A 539 -10.31 -14.97 -17.03
N GLY A 540 -10.52 -14.46 -15.83
CA GLY A 540 -10.34 -13.05 -15.50
C GLY A 540 -11.65 -12.27 -15.47
N VAL A 541 -11.56 -11.07 -14.90
CA VAL A 541 -12.61 -10.07 -14.82
C VAL A 541 -12.04 -8.73 -15.26
N ASN A 542 -12.84 -7.93 -15.96
CA ASN A 542 -12.55 -6.53 -16.24
C ASN A 542 -13.84 -5.75 -15.96
N ASP A 543 -13.89 -5.04 -14.82
CA ASP A 543 -15.07 -4.31 -14.38
C ASP A 543 -14.67 -2.90 -13.96
N GLY A 544 -14.65 -1.98 -14.94
CA GLY A 544 -14.19 -0.61 -14.72
C GLY A 544 -14.98 0.14 -13.65
N ASP A 545 -16.29 -0.13 -13.51
CA ASP A 545 -17.12 0.50 -12.48
C ASP A 545 -16.67 0.05 -11.09
N GLN A 546 -16.44 -1.25 -10.89
CA GLN A 546 -15.97 -1.78 -9.62
C GLN A 546 -14.52 -1.36 -9.32
N THR A 547 -13.64 -1.30 -10.33
CA THR A 547 -12.27 -0.76 -10.21
C THR A 547 -12.30 0.71 -9.77
N ILE A 548 -13.16 1.54 -10.36
CA ILE A 548 -13.27 2.95 -9.99
C ILE A 548 -13.76 3.08 -8.54
N LYS A 549 -14.74 2.28 -8.11
CA LYS A 549 -15.26 2.29 -6.73
C LYS A 549 -14.23 1.82 -5.70
N SER A 550 -13.46 0.78 -6.00
CA SER A 550 -12.38 0.32 -5.12
C SER A 550 -11.25 1.34 -5.05
N MET A 551 -11.00 2.08 -6.15
CA MET A 551 -9.97 3.10 -6.23
C MET A 551 -10.40 4.51 -5.83
N GLU A 552 -11.68 4.71 -5.49
CA GLU A 552 -12.33 6.03 -5.37
C GLU A 552 -11.50 7.03 -4.56
N TYR A 553 -10.87 6.58 -3.48
CA TYR A 553 -10.09 7.43 -2.56
C TYR A 553 -8.58 7.30 -2.73
N VAL A 554 -8.09 6.10 -3.00
CA VAL A 554 -6.67 5.75 -2.90
C VAL A 554 -5.80 6.41 -3.98
N TRP A 555 -6.38 6.74 -5.14
CA TRP A 555 -5.65 7.27 -6.30
C TRP A 555 -4.89 8.57 -5.99
N LEU A 556 -5.44 9.42 -5.11
CA LEU A 556 -4.89 10.74 -4.80
C LEU A 556 -3.45 10.64 -4.30
N ALA A 557 -3.19 9.73 -3.38
CA ALA A 557 -1.86 9.55 -2.79
C ALA A 557 -0.84 9.02 -3.81
N ASN A 558 -1.26 8.16 -4.75
CA ASN A 558 -0.38 7.70 -5.82
C ASN A 558 -0.06 8.81 -6.79
N PHE A 559 -1.11 9.49 -7.26
CA PHE A 559 -0.99 10.50 -8.29
C PHE A 559 -0.15 11.69 -7.85
N LEU A 560 -0.17 12.02 -6.56
CA LEU A 560 0.57 13.15 -5.99
C LEU A 560 1.83 12.74 -5.22
N GLY A 561 2.13 11.45 -5.10
CA GLY A 561 3.30 10.95 -4.38
C GLY A 561 3.25 11.11 -2.85
N LEU A 562 2.06 11.22 -2.27
CA LEU A 562 1.82 11.43 -0.84
C LEU A 562 1.89 10.12 -0.04
N PRO A 563 2.35 10.12 1.21
CA PRO A 563 2.23 8.96 2.08
C PRO A 563 0.77 8.77 2.55
N SER A 564 0.34 7.51 2.67
CA SER A 564 -1.04 7.17 3.03
C SER A 564 -1.11 5.81 3.74
N MET A 565 -1.90 5.72 4.80
CA MET A 565 -2.05 4.50 5.61
C MET A 565 -3.52 4.05 5.65
N SER A 566 -3.75 2.77 5.39
CA SER A 566 -5.03 2.09 5.61
C SER A 566 -4.98 1.33 6.93
N VAL A 567 -5.98 1.52 7.78
CA VAL A 567 -6.17 0.79 9.04
C VAL A 567 -7.54 0.11 9.07
N PRO A 568 -7.70 -1.08 9.66
CA PRO A 568 -9.00 -1.71 9.83
C PRO A 568 -9.95 -0.85 10.69
N ALA A 569 -11.19 -0.67 10.24
CA ALA A 569 -12.23 0.11 10.93
C ALA A 569 -13.38 -0.73 11.48
N GLY A 570 -13.57 -1.95 10.95
CA GLY A 570 -14.64 -2.87 11.34
C GLY A 570 -15.21 -3.60 10.13
N PHE A 571 -16.47 -4.01 10.21
CA PHE A 571 -17.09 -4.90 9.23
C PHE A 571 -18.46 -4.40 8.75
N VAL A 572 -18.80 -4.75 7.52
CA VAL A 572 -20.13 -4.55 6.92
C VAL A 572 -20.69 -5.87 6.38
N GLY A 573 -22.00 -5.94 6.22
CA GLY A 573 -22.64 -7.15 5.73
C GLY A 573 -22.39 -7.41 4.24
N PRO A 574 -22.23 -8.68 3.81
CA PRO A 574 -21.99 -9.02 2.41
C PRO A 574 -23.14 -8.60 1.48
N TRP A 575 -22.79 -8.19 0.27
CA TRP A 575 -23.69 -8.11 -0.88
C TRP A 575 -24.51 -9.41 -1.06
N GLY A 576 -25.81 -9.25 -1.32
CA GLY A 576 -26.74 -10.35 -1.54
C GLY A 576 -27.15 -11.09 -0.26
N SER A 577 -26.76 -10.62 0.92
CA SER A 577 -27.11 -11.23 2.21
C SER A 577 -28.15 -10.39 2.99
N GLU A 578 -28.76 -10.96 4.02
CA GLU A 578 -29.69 -10.24 4.90
C GLU A 578 -29.04 -9.07 5.68
N SER A 579 -27.72 -9.08 5.81
CA SER A 579 -26.94 -8.03 6.46
C SER A 579 -26.41 -6.97 5.48
N GLU A 580 -26.68 -7.09 4.17
CA GLU A 580 -26.26 -6.10 3.16
C GLU A 580 -26.63 -4.67 3.58
N GLY A 581 -25.67 -3.75 3.44
CA GLY A 581 -25.84 -2.35 3.82
C GLY A 581 -25.91 -2.09 5.34
N LYS A 582 -25.58 -3.08 6.18
CA LYS A 582 -25.53 -2.93 7.65
C LYS A 582 -24.10 -3.07 8.17
N ILE A 583 -23.82 -2.43 9.30
CA ILE A 583 -22.59 -2.66 10.07
C ILE A 583 -22.72 -4.01 10.77
N VAL A 584 -21.63 -4.76 10.80
CA VAL A 584 -21.52 -6.05 11.47
C VAL A 584 -20.61 -5.89 12.69
N GLU A 585 -21.10 -6.30 13.85
CA GLU A 585 -20.31 -6.30 15.08
C GLU A 585 -19.25 -7.39 15.05
N SER A 586 -18.09 -7.14 15.68
CA SER A 586 -16.91 -8.03 15.63
C SER A 586 -17.21 -9.49 16.03
N HIS A 587 -18.07 -9.69 17.05
CA HIS A 587 -18.47 -11.02 17.53
C HIS A 587 -19.41 -11.78 16.57
N GLN A 588 -20.01 -11.10 15.58
CA GLN A 588 -20.93 -11.70 14.60
C GLN A 588 -20.25 -12.02 13.27
N VAL A 589 -19.00 -11.57 13.07
CA VAL A 589 -18.31 -11.59 11.77
C VAL A 589 -18.23 -12.99 11.17
N ASP A 590 -17.96 -14.02 11.97
CA ASP A 590 -17.87 -15.39 11.47
C ASP A 590 -19.24 -15.94 11.04
N GLU A 591 -20.30 -15.64 11.79
CA GLU A 591 -21.67 -16.09 11.51
C GLU A 591 -22.21 -15.47 10.23
N VAL A 592 -22.04 -14.14 10.06
CA VAL A 592 -22.60 -13.39 8.94
C VAL A 592 -21.62 -13.17 7.79
N LYS A 593 -20.40 -13.72 7.91
CA LYS A 593 -19.28 -13.57 6.95
C LYS A 593 -19.01 -12.10 6.59
N GLY A 594 -18.93 -11.25 7.61
CA GLY A 594 -18.75 -9.81 7.49
C GLY A 594 -17.52 -9.44 6.66
N ILE A 595 -17.63 -8.38 5.87
CA ILE A 595 -16.55 -7.88 5.00
C ILE A 595 -15.80 -6.77 5.73
N PRO A 596 -14.47 -6.87 5.91
CA PRO A 596 -13.70 -5.84 6.56
C PRO A 596 -13.65 -4.56 5.72
N ILE A 597 -13.67 -3.41 6.40
CA ILE A 597 -13.56 -2.08 5.83
C ILE A 597 -12.43 -1.34 6.51
N GLY A 598 -11.61 -0.63 5.73
CA GLY A 598 -10.53 0.20 6.23
C GLY A 598 -10.86 1.70 6.25
N LEU A 599 -10.37 2.40 7.27
CA LEU A 599 -10.26 3.86 7.29
C LEU A 599 -8.87 4.25 6.77
N MET A 600 -8.78 5.31 5.96
CA MET A 600 -7.52 5.77 5.39
C MET A 600 -7.21 7.19 5.81
N ALA A 601 -5.96 7.44 6.17
CA ALA A 601 -5.40 8.78 6.30
C ALA A 601 -4.32 9.01 5.24
N THR A 602 -4.31 10.20 4.64
CA THR A 602 -3.26 10.66 3.72
C THR A 602 -2.61 11.90 4.30
N GLY A 603 -1.29 11.83 4.49
CA GLY A 603 -0.50 12.93 5.03
C GLY A 603 0.13 13.78 3.94
N GLU A 604 0.71 14.90 4.36
CA GLU A 604 1.64 15.68 3.53
C GLU A 604 2.85 14.81 3.12
N TRP A 605 3.55 15.18 2.05
CA TRP A 605 4.84 14.55 1.71
C TRP A 605 5.76 14.44 2.92
N CYS A 606 6.36 13.26 3.11
CA CYS A 606 7.23 12.94 4.23
C CYS A 606 6.57 12.91 5.63
N ALA A 607 5.23 12.82 5.71
CA ALA A 607 4.49 12.74 6.96
C ALA A 607 4.28 11.30 7.49
N GLU A 608 5.14 10.33 7.14
CA GLU A 608 4.98 8.94 7.58
C GLU A 608 4.94 8.81 9.11
N GLU A 609 5.71 9.62 9.84
CA GLU A 609 5.66 9.66 11.30
C GLU A 609 4.27 10.02 11.85
N ALA A 610 3.61 11.02 11.25
CA ALA A 610 2.26 11.43 11.65
C ALA A 610 1.24 10.30 11.37
N LEU A 611 1.41 9.58 10.26
CA LEU A 611 0.57 8.43 9.93
C LEU A 611 0.77 7.27 10.90
N PHE A 612 2.00 6.99 11.37
CA PHE A 612 2.21 5.97 12.41
C PHE A 612 1.57 6.35 13.74
N ARG A 613 1.69 7.62 14.15
CA ARG A 613 1.02 8.12 15.37
C ARG A 613 -0.50 8.00 15.27
N TRP A 614 -1.06 8.40 14.13
CA TRP A 614 -2.48 8.24 13.85
C TRP A 614 -2.89 6.76 13.80
N GLY A 615 -2.10 5.89 13.18
CA GLY A 615 -2.34 4.45 13.12
C GLY A 615 -2.40 3.81 14.50
N LEU A 616 -1.52 4.19 15.42
CA LEU A 616 -1.53 3.69 16.80
C LEU A 616 -2.78 4.14 17.56
N ASP A 617 -3.18 5.40 17.38
CA ASP A 617 -4.43 5.91 17.93
C ASP A 617 -5.63 5.12 17.39
N CYS A 618 -5.65 4.85 16.08
CA CYS A 618 -6.66 4.04 15.41
C CYS A 618 -6.72 2.60 15.92
N GLU A 619 -5.58 1.93 16.02
CA GLU A 619 -5.46 0.56 16.53
C GLU A 619 -6.00 0.45 17.96
N GLU A 620 -5.68 1.42 18.82
CA GLU A 620 -6.15 1.40 20.21
C GLU A 620 -7.65 1.71 20.30
N VAL A 621 -8.17 2.68 19.54
CA VAL A 621 -9.61 2.95 19.59
C VAL A 621 -10.38 1.80 18.96
N ALA A 622 -9.99 1.25 17.81
CA ALA A 622 -10.76 0.22 17.12
C ALA A 622 -10.60 -1.20 17.69
N ALA A 623 -9.83 -1.41 18.76
CA ALA A 623 -9.48 -2.75 19.24
C ALA A 623 -10.68 -3.70 19.45
N ASP A 624 -11.82 -3.20 19.92
CA ASP A 624 -13.07 -3.95 20.13
C ASP A 624 -13.88 -4.23 18.84
N GLN A 625 -13.54 -3.57 17.74
CA GLN A 625 -14.21 -3.67 16.43
C GLN A 625 -13.53 -4.66 15.48
N LEU A 626 -12.42 -5.28 15.90
CA LEU A 626 -11.57 -6.11 15.06
C LEU A 626 -11.73 -7.59 15.41
N ALA A 627 -11.60 -8.46 14.41
CA ALA A 627 -11.83 -9.89 14.53
C ALA A 627 -10.87 -10.68 13.64
N ARG A 628 -10.62 -11.95 13.99
CA ARG A 628 -9.88 -12.90 13.16
C ARG A 628 -10.75 -13.40 12.01
N PRO A 629 -10.19 -13.65 10.81
CA PRO A 629 -10.91 -14.37 9.79
C PRO A 629 -11.17 -15.83 10.23
N PRO A 630 -12.22 -16.48 9.70
CA PRO A 630 -12.53 -17.89 10.02
C PRO A 630 -11.43 -18.90 9.64
N ILE A 631 -10.51 -18.50 8.75
CA ILE A 631 -9.38 -19.30 8.29
C ILE A 631 -8.06 -18.90 8.96
N TRP A 632 -8.10 -18.14 10.05
CA TRP A 632 -6.90 -17.68 10.75
C TRP A 632 -6.12 -18.86 11.35
N GLU A 633 -4.80 -18.83 11.17
CA GLU A 633 -3.90 -19.88 11.59
C GLU A 633 -3.06 -19.48 12.81
N ASP A 634 -3.12 -20.30 13.87
CA ASP A 634 -2.25 -20.16 15.03
C ASP A 634 -0.87 -20.79 14.74
N VAL A 635 -0.04 -20.05 14.03
CA VAL A 635 1.29 -20.50 13.63
C VAL A 635 2.19 -20.81 14.84
N LEU A 636 2.07 -20.06 15.94
CA LEU A 636 2.88 -20.30 17.13
C LEU A 636 2.45 -21.58 17.87
N ALA A 637 1.14 -21.85 17.97
CA ALA A 637 0.64 -23.12 18.50
C ALA A 637 1.08 -24.30 17.62
N ARG A 638 0.97 -24.17 16.29
CA ARG A 638 1.47 -25.19 15.35
C ARG A 638 2.97 -25.44 15.48
N ALA A 639 3.77 -24.38 15.62
CA ALA A 639 5.21 -24.50 15.86
C ALA A 639 5.53 -25.23 17.18
N ASN A 640 4.73 -25.00 18.23
CA ASN A 640 4.86 -25.75 19.49
C ASN A 640 4.57 -27.23 19.30
N HIS A 641 3.54 -27.60 18.52
CA HIS A 641 3.27 -29.01 18.20
C HIS A 641 4.43 -29.67 17.44
N ILE A 642 5.02 -28.98 16.47
CA ILE A 642 6.19 -29.48 15.74
C ILE A 642 7.37 -29.71 16.69
N LYS A 643 7.68 -28.72 17.54
CA LYS A 643 8.72 -28.84 18.57
C LYS A 643 8.48 -30.08 19.43
N HIS A 644 7.28 -30.27 19.98
CA HIS A 644 6.98 -31.44 20.81
C HIS A 644 7.11 -32.77 20.06
N SER A 645 6.78 -32.82 18.77
CA SER A 645 6.95 -34.02 17.94
C SER A 645 8.42 -34.37 17.66
N GLU A 646 9.30 -33.37 17.52
CA GLU A 646 10.74 -33.57 17.25
C GLU A 646 11.49 -34.02 18.51
N TYR A 647 11.08 -33.56 19.70
CA TYR A 647 11.67 -33.94 20.99
C TYR A 647 10.96 -35.12 21.67
N GLY A 648 9.88 -35.67 21.07
CA GLY A 648 9.12 -36.81 21.58
C GLY A 648 9.58 -38.15 21.02
N GLN A 649 10.19 -38.99 21.86
CA GLN A 649 10.47 -40.41 21.60
C GLN A 649 9.18 -41.25 21.36
N PRO A 650 9.27 -42.42 20.69
CA PRO A 650 8.13 -43.28 20.35
C PRO A 650 7.52 -43.91 21.60
N GLY A 651 6.40 -43.38 22.07
CA GLY A 651 5.72 -43.95 23.22
C GLY A 651 4.54 -43.10 23.66
N LEU A 652 3.37 -43.45 23.11
CA LEU A 652 1.98 -43.08 23.46
C LEU A 652 1.24 -42.41 22.31
N VAL A 653 1.03 -43.18 21.25
CA VAL A 653 -0.20 -43.05 20.47
C VAL A 653 -1.29 -43.72 21.30
N ASN A 654 -2.13 -42.92 21.94
CA ASN A 654 -3.51 -43.31 22.24
C ASN A 654 -4.39 -42.07 22.20
N SER A 655 -5.29 -42.10 21.21
CA SER A 655 -6.59 -41.43 21.13
C SER A 655 -6.65 -39.95 21.51
N PHE A 656 -6.92 -39.07 20.54
CA PHE A 656 -8.19 -38.36 20.40
C PHE A 656 -8.34 -37.78 18.99
#